data_AF-A0A7W6Q805-F1
#
_entry.id   AF-A0A7W6Q805-F1
#
_cell.length_a   1.000
_cell.length_b   1.000
_cell.length_c   1.000
_cell.angle_alpha   90.00
_cell.angle_beta   90.00
_cell.angle_gamma   90.00
#
_symmetry.space_group_name_H-M   'P 1'
#
loop_
_entity.id
_entity.type
_entity.pdbx_description
1 polymer ?
#
loop_
_entity_poly.entity_id
_entity_poly.type
_entity_poly.pdbx_seq_one_letter_code
_entity_poly.pdbx_strand_id
1 'polypeptide(L)'
;MEKSLARYIWKNTRLQQLWILAVVAASMIPYFLSFDLPKQIVNGPIQGDGFEGPGATQTFMHIAYDIPLIGHVEFFKGVQLDRFQMLMALSLVFLALVVLNGLFKFYINTYKGRLGERMLRRIRFELIDRVLRFPPAHFKRVKSAEIATMIKDEVEPMGGFTGDAFVSPALLGGQAITALAFIIVQNFWLGMIAAAIVGVQAVVIPRMRKRLLDLGRQRQLTARELSGRVGEIVEGIGTIHGNDTSNLERADIAWRLGRIFSIRYDLYQWKFLVKFINNFLAQVTPFLFYAIGGYLALQGRLDIGQLVAVISAYKDLPGPLKELIDWDQMRQDVQVKYQQVYEQFNVEPLIESHIQELATAPVGALTSALVVTNLTLSDDSGARLVDHVSVEIKPNETVAIVGPNGSGAEAFAEALGRMIWPDSGRITIDGRDLLELPESITGRRISYASADTFFFHGTLASNLLYGLKHAPMIDAVYDEKEALEYKWHSIEAVKAGNPTLDLNSDWVDYQAAGANGPDDLLKAIRPVLDAVLISQDILDLALRSNVNTEVHVAVSDHVVALRASLRDRLRDEGLDGIVVPFDFDAYNAQATVGENLLFGTMKRPLMTNRRLAAHPYFQQLFRETGLSTDLYAMGLEIAENAVELFHDLPPDHPFFQQLTFMTADDIPTYQALLQKLQSRRFEDATPEERSAIIRLSFAYIEPRHRFGLLTNELMDKIVSARKQFHAQAVPCAYSGRSRRADRALRRRALHAVSQPDGQCALWPYRLSAGRRLRPHPRHHGRTLRRTRPLR
;
A
#
# COMPACT_ATOMS: atom_id res chain seq x y z
N MET A 1 2.23 -26.85 9.89
CA MET A 1 0.97 -26.13 10.05
C MET A 1 -0.09 -27.16 10.44
N GLU A 2 -1.10 -26.81 11.24
CA GLU A 2 -2.15 -27.77 11.62
C GLU A 2 -3.20 -27.88 10.50
N LYS A 3 -3.80 -29.05 10.24
CA LYS A 3 -4.83 -29.19 9.20
C LYS A 3 -6.16 -28.52 9.56
N SER A 4 -6.48 -28.39 10.86
CA SER A 4 -7.69 -27.75 11.34
C SER A 4 -7.43 -26.32 11.80
N LEU A 5 -8.18 -25.35 11.27
CA LEU A 5 -8.08 -23.94 11.67
C LEU A 5 -8.41 -23.75 13.15
N ALA A 6 -9.45 -24.41 13.66
CA ALA A 6 -9.83 -24.30 15.07
C ALA A 6 -8.70 -24.76 16.01
N ARG A 7 -8.02 -25.86 15.67
CA ARG A 7 -6.85 -26.36 16.41
C ARG A 7 -5.67 -25.39 16.31
N TYR A 8 -5.43 -24.85 15.12
CA TYR A 8 -4.40 -23.83 14.89
C TYR A 8 -4.64 -22.58 15.75
N ILE A 9 -5.86 -22.05 15.75
CA ILE A 9 -6.26 -20.89 16.57
C ILE A 9 -6.05 -21.20 18.05
N TRP A 10 -6.56 -22.33 18.53
CA TRP A 10 -6.47 -22.69 19.95
C TRP A 10 -5.03 -22.83 20.42
N LYS A 11 -4.19 -23.58 19.68
CA LYS A 11 -2.78 -23.79 20.00
C LYS A 11 -2.01 -22.48 20.17
N ASN A 12 -2.28 -21.50 19.32
CA ASN A 12 -1.58 -20.22 19.29
C ASN A 12 -2.22 -19.11 20.16
N THR A 13 -3.46 -19.29 20.65
CA THR A 13 -4.20 -18.21 21.37
C THR A 13 -4.86 -18.61 22.68
N ARG A 14 -4.72 -19.86 23.14
CA ARG A 14 -5.43 -20.41 24.32
C ARG A 14 -5.51 -19.47 25.53
N LEU A 15 -4.40 -18.83 25.94
CA LEU A 15 -4.38 -17.95 27.12
C LEU A 15 -5.22 -16.69 26.89
N GLN A 16 -5.16 -16.12 25.70
CA GLN A 16 -5.91 -14.92 25.33
C GLN A 16 -7.40 -15.23 25.18
N GLN A 17 -7.74 -16.42 24.66
CA GLN A 17 -9.11 -16.91 24.53
C GLN A 17 -9.74 -17.20 25.91
N LEU A 18 -9.01 -17.84 26.82
CA LEU A 18 -9.50 -18.12 28.18
C LEU A 18 -9.80 -16.83 28.96
N TRP A 19 -8.92 -15.83 28.85
CA TRP A 19 -9.13 -14.53 29.47
C TRP A 19 -10.40 -13.83 28.97
N ILE A 20 -10.58 -13.73 27.65
CA ILE A 20 -11.76 -13.07 27.10
C ILE A 20 -13.04 -13.87 27.38
N LEU A 21 -13.00 -15.20 27.44
CA LEU A 21 -14.14 -16.03 27.84
C LEU A 21 -14.55 -15.76 29.30
N ALA A 22 -13.59 -15.53 30.20
CA ALA A 22 -13.89 -15.13 31.58
C ALA A 22 -14.57 -13.74 31.62
N VAL A 23 -14.12 -12.80 30.79
CA VAL A 23 -14.77 -11.48 30.66
C VAL A 23 -16.18 -11.58 30.08
N VAL A 24 -16.39 -12.46 29.09
CA VAL A 24 -17.73 -12.76 28.55
C VAL A 24 -18.64 -13.30 29.65
N ALA A 25 -18.18 -14.28 30.44
CA ALA A 25 -18.95 -14.83 31.56
C ALA A 25 -19.32 -13.73 32.58
N ALA A 26 -18.37 -12.86 32.96
CA ALA A 26 -18.63 -11.73 33.84
C ALA A 26 -19.66 -10.74 33.27
N SER A 27 -19.66 -10.53 31.95
CA SER A 27 -20.63 -9.63 31.27
C SER A 27 -22.06 -10.17 31.26
N MET A 28 -22.27 -11.48 31.46
CA MET A 28 -23.62 -12.05 31.50
C MET A 28 -24.40 -11.66 32.76
N ILE A 29 -23.72 -11.34 33.86
CA ILE A 29 -24.34 -10.95 35.13
C ILE A 29 -25.11 -9.62 34.99
N PRO A 30 -24.49 -8.48 34.60
CA PRO A 30 -25.22 -7.23 34.40
C PRO A 30 -26.21 -7.30 33.23
N TYR A 31 -25.99 -8.17 32.25
CA TYR A 31 -26.95 -8.44 31.18
C TYR A 31 -28.23 -9.07 31.74
N PHE A 32 -28.13 -10.12 32.55
CA PHE A 32 -29.28 -10.76 33.19
C PHE A 32 -30.05 -9.80 34.10
N LEU A 33 -29.34 -9.05 34.95
CA LEU A 33 -29.95 -8.07 35.87
C LEU A 33 -30.74 -6.98 35.14
N SER A 34 -30.34 -6.62 33.92
CA SER A 34 -31.01 -5.58 33.13
C SER A 34 -32.41 -5.97 32.64
N PHE A 35 -32.74 -7.27 32.56
CA PHE A 35 -34.07 -7.74 32.11
C PHE A 35 -35.18 -7.53 33.14
N ASP A 36 -34.86 -7.56 34.44
CA ASP A 36 -35.88 -7.46 35.49
C ASP A 36 -36.24 -6.00 35.83
N LEU A 37 -35.33 -5.05 35.58
CA LEU A 37 -35.55 -3.64 35.90
C LEU A 37 -36.75 -3.00 35.20
N PRO A 38 -37.02 -3.22 33.90
CA PRO A 38 -38.23 -2.69 33.27
C PRO A 38 -39.52 -3.15 33.97
N LYS A 39 -39.58 -4.41 34.43
CA LYS A 39 -40.71 -4.93 35.19
C LYS A 39 -40.84 -4.23 36.54
N GLN A 40 -39.73 -4.08 37.28
CA GLN A 40 -39.74 -3.37 38.56
C GLN A 40 -40.17 -1.91 38.42
N ILE A 41 -39.75 -1.24 37.34
CA ILE A 41 -40.15 0.14 37.01
C ILE A 41 -41.66 0.21 36.69
N VAL A 42 -42.19 -0.75 35.91
CA VAL A 42 -43.61 -0.76 35.52
C VAL A 42 -44.52 -1.10 36.71
N ASN A 43 -44.26 -2.19 37.41
CA ASN A 43 -45.15 -2.67 38.48
C ASN A 43 -45.07 -1.75 39.70
N GLY A 44 -43.86 -1.32 40.11
CA GLY A 44 -43.69 -0.46 41.29
C GLY A 44 -44.14 0.98 41.03
N PRO A 45 -43.23 1.90 40.65
CA PRO A 45 -43.57 3.32 40.59
C PRO A 45 -44.59 3.71 39.51
N ILE A 46 -44.73 2.97 38.38
CA ILE A 46 -45.70 3.36 37.34
C ILE A 46 -47.12 2.90 37.66
N GLN A 47 -47.34 1.63 37.98
CA GLN A 47 -48.68 1.12 38.35
C GLN A 47 -49.08 1.46 39.79
N GLY A 48 -48.10 1.74 40.66
CA GLY A 48 -48.33 2.17 42.04
C GLY A 48 -48.33 1.02 43.05
N ASP A 49 -47.91 -0.20 42.66
CA ASP A 49 -47.83 -1.32 43.61
C ASP A 49 -46.86 -0.96 44.75
N GLY A 50 -47.36 -1.06 45.98
CA GLY A 50 -46.68 -0.70 47.21
C GLY A 50 -46.48 0.81 47.44
N PHE A 51 -47.24 1.67 46.73
CA PHE A 51 -47.40 3.10 46.98
C PHE A 51 -48.88 3.48 47.20
N GLU A 52 -49.63 2.65 47.92
CA GLU A 52 -51.10 2.70 48.01
C GLU A 52 -51.65 3.87 48.87
N GLY A 53 -50.82 4.50 49.71
CA GLY A 53 -51.22 5.61 50.58
C GLY A 53 -50.46 6.93 50.30
N PRO A 54 -51.05 8.11 50.60
CA PRO A 54 -50.34 9.38 50.50
C PRO A 54 -49.17 9.41 51.50
N GLY A 55 -47.94 9.45 50.98
CA GLY A 55 -46.69 9.37 51.76
C GLY A 55 -46.07 7.99 51.89
N ALA A 56 -46.59 6.97 51.19
CA ALA A 56 -45.97 5.64 51.15
C ALA A 56 -44.56 5.70 50.53
N THR A 57 -43.60 5.03 51.16
CA THR A 57 -42.22 4.89 50.69
C THR A 57 -41.86 3.42 50.53
N GLN A 58 -40.99 3.12 49.57
CA GLN A 58 -40.42 1.78 49.38
C GLN A 58 -38.93 1.76 49.65
N THR A 59 -38.45 0.63 50.11
CA THR A 59 -37.03 0.42 50.39
C THR A 59 -36.28 0.09 49.10
N PHE A 60 -35.41 1.00 48.68
CA PHE A 60 -34.52 0.83 47.53
C PHE A 60 -33.17 0.23 47.95
N MET A 61 -32.61 -0.67 47.13
CA MET A 61 -31.31 -1.34 47.33
C MET A 61 -31.19 -2.12 48.66
N HIS A 62 -32.26 -2.79 49.10
CA HIS A 62 -32.16 -3.72 50.24
C HIS A 62 -31.38 -4.98 49.84
N ILE A 63 -30.12 -5.09 50.29
CA ILE A 63 -29.26 -6.23 50.00
C ILE A 63 -29.19 -7.11 51.24
N ALA A 64 -30.02 -8.15 51.27
CA ALA A 64 -30.05 -9.16 52.31
C ALA A 64 -29.93 -10.55 51.67
N TYR A 65 -29.06 -11.39 52.21
CA TYR A 65 -28.89 -12.76 51.76
C TYR A 65 -29.21 -13.73 52.90
N ASP A 66 -30.04 -14.72 52.60
CA ASP A 66 -30.16 -15.92 53.42
C ASP A 66 -29.11 -16.93 53.00
N ILE A 67 -28.03 -17.00 53.78
CA ILE A 67 -27.00 -18.01 53.56
C ILE A 67 -27.40 -19.26 54.35
N PRO A 68 -27.59 -20.42 53.70
CA PRO A 68 -27.98 -21.67 54.36
C PRO A 68 -26.80 -22.26 55.15
N LEU A 69 -26.40 -21.57 56.22
CA LEU A 69 -25.55 -22.02 57.34
C LEU A 69 -25.29 -20.90 58.37
N ILE A 70 -25.39 -19.62 57.99
CA ILE A 70 -24.92 -18.46 58.77
C ILE A 70 -26.10 -17.59 59.29
N GLY A 71 -27.33 -17.81 58.79
CA GLY A 71 -28.50 -16.99 59.09
C GLY A 71 -28.61 -15.77 58.16
N HIS A 72 -29.64 -14.93 58.39
CA HIS A 72 -29.87 -13.71 57.61
C HIS A 72 -28.72 -12.71 57.81
N VAL A 73 -28.05 -12.33 56.72
CA VAL A 73 -27.04 -11.25 56.73
C VAL A 73 -27.53 -10.08 55.88
N GLU A 74 -27.86 -8.97 56.55
CA GLU A 74 -28.21 -7.69 55.92
C GLU A 74 -26.96 -6.84 55.68
N PHE A 75 -26.57 -6.66 54.42
CA PHE A 75 -25.41 -5.83 54.04
C PHE A 75 -25.76 -4.35 53.91
N PHE A 76 -27.01 -4.04 53.52
CA PHE A 76 -27.49 -2.67 53.42
C PHE A 76 -28.99 -2.61 53.71
N LYS A 77 -29.38 -1.83 54.73
CA LYS A 77 -30.77 -1.67 55.19
C LYS A 77 -31.69 -0.97 54.18
N GLY A 78 -31.12 -0.44 53.08
CA GLY A 78 -31.84 0.23 52.01
C GLY A 78 -32.21 1.68 52.35
N VAL A 79 -32.67 2.43 51.34
CA VAL A 79 -33.13 3.82 51.49
C VAL A 79 -34.63 3.87 51.19
N GLN A 80 -35.40 4.51 52.07
CA GLN A 80 -36.83 4.77 51.85
C GLN A 80 -36.99 5.87 50.80
N LEU A 81 -37.56 5.53 49.65
CA LEU A 81 -37.80 6.47 48.55
C LEU A 81 -39.29 6.65 48.31
N ASP A 82 -39.68 7.89 47.98
CA ASP A 82 -41.01 8.18 47.46
C ASP A 82 -41.19 7.61 46.04
N ARG A 83 -42.42 7.62 45.53
CA ARG A 83 -42.76 7.05 44.21
C ARG A 83 -41.94 7.63 43.06
N PHE A 84 -41.67 8.94 43.07
CA PHE A 84 -40.91 9.61 42.01
C PHE A 84 -39.41 9.32 42.14
N GLN A 85 -38.88 9.33 43.36
CA GLN A 85 -37.50 8.99 43.67
C GLN A 85 -37.19 7.53 43.33
N MET A 86 -38.10 6.59 43.61
CA MET A 86 -37.95 5.18 43.25
C MET A 86 -37.92 4.98 41.73
N LEU A 87 -38.80 5.67 40.98
CA LEU A 87 -38.77 5.69 39.52
C LEU A 87 -37.42 6.15 38.98
N MET A 88 -36.92 7.28 39.48
CA MET A 88 -35.63 7.84 39.06
C MET A 88 -34.47 6.93 39.45
N ALA A 89 -34.48 6.34 40.65
CA ALA A 89 -33.43 5.45 41.13
C ALA A 89 -33.33 4.17 40.28
N LEU A 90 -34.45 3.47 40.04
CA LEU A 90 -34.47 2.29 39.17
C LEU A 90 -34.08 2.63 37.72
N SER A 91 -34.51 3.78 37.20
CA SER A 91 -34.14 4.25 35.86
C SER A 91 -32.63 4.53 35.74
N LEU A 92 -32.02 5.11 36.78
CA LEU A 92 -30.57 5.34 36.84
C LEU A 92 -29.79 4.04 36.98
N VAL A 93 -30.26 3.07 37.76
CA VAL A 93 -29.64 1.73 37.82
C VAL A 93 -29.72 1.04 36.48
N PHE A 94 -30.87 1.11 35.79
CA PHE A 94 -31.02 0.58 34.44
C PHE A 94 -30.03 1.22 33.47
N LEU A 95 -29.91 2.55 33.49
CA LEU A 95 -28.92 3.27 32.69
C LEU A 95 -27.48 2.84 33.03
N ALA A 96 -27.15 2.70 34.31
CA ALA A 96 -25.82 2.25 34.75
C ALA A 96 -25.49 0.83 34.26
N LEU A 97 -26.44 -0.11 34.32
CA LEU A 97 -26.26 -1.46 33.77
C LEU A 97 -26.12 -1.44 32.24
N VAL A 98 -26.88 -0.60 31.53
CA VAL A 98 -26.74 -0.43 30.08
C VAL A 98 -25.33 0.08 29.73
N VAL A 99 -24.82 1.08 30.46
CA VAL A 99 -23.45 1.60 30.28
C VAL A 99 -22.41 0.51 30.57
N LEU A 100 -22.56 -0.22 31.68
CA LEU A 100 -21.66 -1.30 32.06
C LEU A 100 -21.60 -2.41 31.01
N ASN A 101 -22.77 -2.86 30.52
CA ASN A 101 -22.86 -3.82 29.42
C ASN A 101 -22.21 -3.27 28.13
N GLY A 102 -22.40 -1.98 27.85
CA GLY A 102 -21.74 -1.28 26.75
C GLY A 102 -20.21 -1.29 26.85
N LEU A 103 -19.66 -1.07 28.06
CA LEU A 103 -18.22 -1.12 28.33
C LEU A 103 -17.65 -2.53 28.16
N PHE A 104 -18.34 -3.56 28.66
CA PHE A 104 -17.97 -4.95 28.41
C PHE A 104 -17.95 -5.26 26.92
N LYS A 105 -19.01 -4.88 26.19
CA LYS A 105 -19.10 -5.09 24.73
C LYS A 105 -17.97 -4.37 23.99
N PHE A 106 -17.65 -3.13 24.37
CA PHE A 106 -16.52 -2.38 23.81
C PHE A 106 -15.18 -3.07 24.04
N TYR A 107 -14.91 -3.49 25.29
CA TYR A 107 -13.68 -4.19 25.64
C TYR A 107 -13.54 -5.52 24.89
N ILE A 108 -14.59 -6.35 24.91
CA ILE A 108 -14.63 -7.65 24.23
C ILE A 108 -14.35 -7.48 22.75
N ASN A 109 -15.08 -6.58 22.05
CA ASN A 109 -14.91 -6.39 20.61
C ASN A 109 -13.54 -5.83 20.23
N THR A 110 -12.99 -4.91 21.03
CA THR A 110 -11.64 -4.36 20.79
C THR A 110 -10.56 -5.42 21.01
N TYR A 111 -10.73 -6.29 22.00
CA TYR A 111 -9.78 -7.37 22.27
C TYR A 111 -9.85 -8.45 21.19
N LYS A 112 -11.06 -8.83 20.73
CA LYS A 112 -11.27 -9.72 19.57
C LYS A 112 -10.53 -9.23 18.33
N GLY A 113 -10.66 -7.93 18.00
CA GLY A 113 -10.00 -7.34 16.83
C GLY A 113 -8.47 -7.41 16.93
N ARG A 114 -7.90 -7.06 18.09
CA ARG A 114 -6.44 -7.17 18.33
C ARG A 114 -5.94 -8.62 18.23
N LEU A 115 -6.71 -9.56 18.77
CA LEU A 115 -6.39 -10.98 18.69
C LEU A 115 -6.40 -11.47 17.23
N GLY A 116 -7.39 -11.04 16.44
CA GLY A 116 -7.51 -11.35 15.02
C GLY A 116 -6.34 -10.83 14.19
N GLU A 117 -5.97 -9.56 14.36
CA GLU A 117 -4.82 -8.97 13.64
C GLU A 117 -3.50 -9.64 13.98
N ARG A 118 -3.29 -9.99 15.26
CA ARG A 118 -2.09 -10.72 15.70
C ARG A 118 -2.02 -12.11 15.05
N MET A 119 -3.15 -12.80 14.93
CA MET A 119 -3.18 -14.08 14.22
C MET A 119 -2.97 -13.93 12.73
N LEU A 120 -3.54 -12.90 12.12
CA LEU A 120 -3.36 -12.60 10.70
C LEU A 120 -1.88 -12.34 10.39
N ARG A 121 -1.20 -11.56 11.24
CA ARG A 121 0.25 -11.32 11.16
C ARG A 121 1.04 -12.64 11.25
N ARG A 122 0.67 -13.52 12.19
CA ARG A 122 1.29 -14.85 12.36
C ARG A 122 1.17 -15.71 11.11
N ILE A 123 -0.05 -15.91 10.60
CA ILE A 123 -0.29 -16.79 9.45
C ILE A 123 0.42 -16.24 8.22
N ARG A 124 0.34 -14.93 7.96
CA ARG A 124 1.04 -14.31 6.82
C ARG A 124 2.55 -14.54 6.90
N PHE A 125 3.14 -14.36 8.07
CA PHE A 125 4.57 -14.62 8.25
C PHE A 125 4.90 -16.11 8.08
N GLU A 126 4.15 -17.03 8.70
CA GLU A 126 4.37 -18.48 8.56
C GLU A 126 4.29 -18.94 7.10
N LEU A 127 3.40 -18.35 6.29
CA LEU A 127 3.30 -18.65 4.86
C LEU A 127 4.47 -18.09 4.07
N ILE A 128 4.94 -16.88 4.38
CA ILE A 128 6.14 -16.30 3.75
C ILE A 128 7.38 -17.11 4.10
N ASP A 129 7.54 -17.49 5.37
CA ASP A 129 8.64 -18.34 5.85
C ASP A 129 8.65 -19.70 5.13
N ARG A 130 7.49 -20.31 4.91
CA ARG A 130 7.35 -21.53 4.09
C ARG A 130 7.76 -21.31 2.65
N VAL A 131 7.36 -20.19 2.03
CA VAL A 131 7.74 -19.86 0.65
C VAL A 131 9.26 -19.78 0.54
N LEU A 132 9.93 -19.11 1.48
CA LEU A 132 11.40 -19.06 1.53
C LEU A 132 12.08 -20.45 1.65
N ARG A 133 11.32 -21.48 2.00
CA ARG A 133 11.77 -22.86 2.21
C ARG A 133 11.22 -23.84 1.16
N PHE A 134 10.53 -23.37 0.14
CA PHE A 134 10.08 -24.23 -0.95
C PHE A 134 11.29 -24.70 -1.78
N PRO A 135 11.34 -25.98 -2.16
CA PRO A 135 12.34 -26.46 -3.11
C PRO A 135 12.21 -25.74 -4.47
N PRO A 136 13.32 -25.53 -5.21
CA PRO A 136 13.30 -24.81 -6.48
C PRO A 136 12.32 -25.36 -7.53
N ALA A 137 12.18 -26.69 -7.62
CA ALA A 137 11.24 -27.35 -8.53
C ALA A 137 9.77 -26.95 -8.26
N HIS A 138 9.40 -26.71 -7.00
CA HIS A 138 8.05 -26.27 -6.67
C HIS A 138 7.82 -24.80 -7.06
N PHE A 139 8.83 -23.95 -6.88
CA PHE A 139 8.75 -22.54 -7.28
C PHE A 139 8.50 -22.32 -8.77
N LYS A 140 9.12 -23.14 -9.64
CA LYS A 140 8.90 -23.06 -11.10
C LYS A 140 7.44 -23.36 -11.50
N ARG A 141 6.71 -24.15 -10.68
CA ARG A 141 5.33 -24.58 -10.98
C ARG A 141 4.24 -23.63 -10.48
N VAL A 142 4.52 -22.85 -9.43
CA VAL A 142 3.52 -21.98 -8.81
C VAL A 142 3.63 -20.54 -9.31
N LYS A 143 2.50 -19.97 -9.75
CA LYS A 143 2.44 -18.58 -10.19
C LYS A 143 2.66 -17.63 -9.01
N SER A 144 3.58 -16.67 -9.15
CA SER A 144 3.88 -15.68 -8.11
C SER A 144 2.64 -14.87 -7.67
N ALA A 145 1.77 -14.53 -8.62
CA ALA A 145 0.51 -13.82 -8.32
C ALA A 145 -0.48 -14.66 -7.51
N GLU A 146 -0.47 -15.98 -7.68
CA GLU A 146 -1.29 -16.90 -6.91
C GLU A 146 -0.82 -16.96 -5.45
N ILE A 147 0.50 -17.11 -5.21
CA ILE A 147 1.06 -17.07 -3.85
C ILE A 147 0.74 -15.73 -3.17
N ALA A 148 0.94 -14.62 -3.88
CA ALA A 148 0.69 -13.27 -3.34
C ALA A 148 -0.78 -13.06 -2.95
N THR A 149 -1.72 -13.48 -3.80
CA THR A 149 -3.16 -13.37 -3.51
C THR A 149 -3.60 -14.32 -2.40
N MET A 150 -3.01 -15.52 -2.30
CA MET A 150 -3.26 -16.46 -1.21
C MET A 150 -2.83 -15.87 0.15
N ILE A 151 -1.61 -15.34 0.24
CA ILE A 151 -1.08 -14.74 1.49
C ILE A 151 -1.86 -13.47 1.88
N LYS A 152 -2.24 -12.66 0.89
CA LYS A 152 -2.89 -11.37 1.15
C LYS A 152 -4.40 -11.50 1.38
N ASP A 153 -5.13 -12.02 0.39
CA ASP A 153 -6.59 -11.93 0.29
C ASP A 153 -7.29 -13.19 0.84
N GLU A 154 -6.71 -14.39 0.67
CA GLU A 154 -7.36 -15.62 1.14
C GLU A 154 -7.23 -15.83 2.66
N VAL A 155 -6.13 -15.34 3.25
CA VAL A 155 -5.88 -15.42 4.71
C VAL A 155 -6.58 -14.30 5.49
N GLU A 156 -6.93 -13.17 4.86
CA GLU A 156 -7.56 -12.02 5.53
C GLU A 156 -8.81 -12.40 6.37
N PRO A 157 -9.78 -13.20 5.84
CA PRO A 157 -10.93 -13.65 6.63
C PRO A 157 -10.56 -14.51 7.85
N MET A 158 -9.41 -15.20 7.82
CA MET A 158 -8.94 -16.03 8.93
C MET A 158 -8.55 -15.18 10.15
N GLY A 159 -7.98 -14.00 9.90
CA GLY A 159 -7.70 -13.00 10.93
C GLY A 159 -8.97 -12.57 11.66
N GLY A 160 -9.97 -12.11 10.90
CA GLY A 160 -11.27 -11.71 11.44
C GLY A 160 -11.95 -12.83 12.24
N PHE A 161 -11.99 -14.05 11.69
CA PHE A 161 -12.63 -15.19 12.35
C PHE A 161 -11.91 -15.65 13.62
N THR A 162 -10.59 -15.48 13.74
CA THR A 162 -9.82 -15.90 14.93
C THR A 162 -10.33 -15.25 16.21
N GLY A 163 -10.63 -13.95 16.16
CA GLY A 163 -11.19 -13.22 17.31
C GLY A 163 -12.58 -13.74 17.70
N ASP A 164 -13.38 -14.16 16.72
CA ASP A 164 -14.75 -14.62 16.94
C ASP A 164 -14.88 -16.12 17.20
N ALA A 165 -13.84 -16.92 16.92
CA ALA A 165 -13.91 -18.38 16.88
C ALA A 165 -14.49 -19.02 18.15
N PHE A 166 -14.11 -18.54 19.33
CA PHE A 166 -14.63 -19.08 20.61
C PHE A 166 -15.48 -18.07 21.36
N VAL A 167 -15.18 -16.79 21.19
CA VAL A 167 -15.78 -15.69 21.96
C VAL A 167 -17.21 -15.40 21.50
N SER A 168 -17.48 -15.43 20.20
CA SER A 168 -18.82 -15.12 19.68
C SER A 168 -19.84 -16.21 20.01
N PRO A 169 -19.54 -17.52 19.87
CA PRO A 169 -20.43 -18.58 20.36
C PRO A 169 -20.72 -18.47 21.86
N ALA A 170 -19.70 -18.17 22.68
CA ALA A 170 -19.89 -18.02 24.12
C ALA A 170 -20.75 -16.80 24.47
N LEU A 171 -20.51 -15.65 23.82
CA LEU A 171 -21.26 -14.42 24.06
C LEU A 171 -22.70 -14.53 23.56
N LEU A 172 -22.90 -14.92 22.29
CA LEU A 172 -24.22 -14.98 21.66
C LEU A 172 -25.05 -16.15 22.20
N GLY A 173 -24.42 -17.31 22.38
CA GLY A 173 -25.04 -18.45 23.04
C GLY A 173 -25.40 -18.12 24.48
N GLY A 174 -24.51 -17.46 25.22
CA GLY A 174 -24.76 -16.97 26.57
C GLY A 174 -25.96 -16.02 26.62
N GLN A 175 -26.04 -15.04 25.72
CA GLN A 175 -27.17 -14.11 25.63
C GLN A 175 -28.49 -14.83 25.31
N ALA A 176 -28.49 -15.75 24.34
CA ALA A 176 -29.68 -16.51 23.97
C ALA A 176 -30.16 -17.41 25.12
N ILE A 177 -29.24 -18.12 25.79
CA ILE A 177 -29.54 -18.95 26.96
C ILE A 177 -30.07 -18.09 28.10
N THR A 178 -29.45 -16.95 28.36
CA THR A 178 -29.86 -16.02 29.43
C THR A 178 -31.26 -15.47 29.18
N ALA A 179 -31.56 -15.03 27.96
CA ALA A 179 -32.89 -14.55 27.58
C ALA A 179 -33.94 -15.66 27.66
N LEU A 180 -33.63 -16.87 27.17
CA LEU A 180 -34.54 -18.00 27.26
C LEU A 180 -34.79 -18.44 28.71
N ALA A 181 -33.74 -18.50 29.53
CA ALA A 181 -33.84 -18.82 30.96
C ALA A 181 -34.68 -17.77 31.69
N PHE A 182 -34.48 -16.48 31.40
CA PHE A 182 -35.30 -15.41 31.95
C PHE A 182 -36.79 -15.58 31.60
N ILE A 183 -37.11 -15.87 30.33
CA ILE A 183 -38.51 -16.09 29.91
C ILE A 183 -39.13 -17.30 30.64
N ILE A 184 -38.40 -18.42 30.75
CA ILE A 184 -38.87 -19.62 31.44
C ILE A 184 -39.12 -19.36 32.93
N VAL A 185 -38.22 -18.62 33.59
CA VAL A 185 -38.35 -18.24 35.01
C VAL A 185 -39.57 -17.34 35.23
N GLN A 186 -39.87 -16.42 34.30
CA GLN A 186 -41.05 -15.55 34.42
C GLN A 186 -42.36 -16.31 34.19
N ASN A 187 -42.42 -17.17 33.17
CA ASN A 187 -43.58 -18.02 32.93
C ASN A 187 -43.19 -19.28 32.13
N PHE A 188 -43.40 -20.44 32.75
CA PHE A 188 -43.05 -21.73 32.14
C PHE A 188 -43.72 -21.96 30.78
N TRP A 189 -45.02 -21.65 30.64
CA TRP A 189 -45.77 -21.90 29.40
C TRP A 189 -45.32 -20.99 28.24
N LEU A 190 -45.12 -19.69 28.51
CA LEU A 190 -44.57 -18.76 27.51
C LEU A 190 -43.13 -19.12 27.14
N GLY A 191 -42.33 -19.57 28.11
CA GLY A 191 -41.00 -20.12 27.88
C GLY A 191 -40.98 -21.34 26.97
N MET A 192 -41.92 -22.27 27.13
CA MET A 192 -42.04 -23.44 26.25
C MET A 192 -42.45 -23.07 24.83
N ILE A 193 -43.32 -22.07 24.65
CA ILE A 193 -43.66 -21.54 23.31
C ILE A 193 -42.42 -20.95 22.65
N ALA A 194 -41.66 -20.13 23.36
CA ALA A 194 -40.41 -19.56 22.86
C ALA A 194 -39.41 -20.66 22.49
N ALA A 195 -39.19 -21.64 23.38
CA ALA A 195 -38.30 -22.78 23.15
C ALA A 195 -38.72 -23.60 21.92
N ALA A 196 -40.02 -23.84 21.73
CA ALA A 196 -40.54 -24.56 20.57
C ALA A 196 -40.25 -23.82 19.25
N ILE A 197 -40.52 -22.51 19.19
CA ILE A 197 -40.22 -21.71 17.99
C ILE A 197 -38.72 -21.65 17.72
N VAL A 198 -37.89 -21.46 18.76
CA VAL A 198 -36.43 -21.48 18.64
C VAL A 198 -35.95 -22.85 18.14
N GLY A 199 -36.52 -23.95 18.63
CA GLY A 199 -36.23 -25.30 18.15
C GLY A 199 -36.56 -25.49 16.66
N VAL A 200 -37.71 -24.98 16.22
CA VAL A 200 -38.09 -24.97 14.79
C VAL A 200 -37.08 -24.15 13.97
N GLN A 201 -36.69 -22.96 14.43
CA GLN A 201 -35.68 -22.13 13.76
C GLN A 201 -34.33 -22.85 13.68
N ALA A 202 -33.88 -23.48 14.76
CA ALA A 202 -32.61 -24.20 14.85
C ALA A 202 -32.53 -25.42 13.91
N VAL A 203 -33.66 -26.00 13.51
CA VAL A 203 -33.70 -27.15 12.59
C VAL A 203 -33.94 -26.72 11.14
N VAL A 204 -34.88 -25.81 10.90
CA VAL A 204 -35.31 -25.42 9.54
C VAL A 204 -34.26 -24.51 8.87
N ILE A 205 -33.77 -23.49 9.59
CA ILE A 205 -32.88 -22.48 9.00
C ILE A 205 -31.55 -23.08 8.52
N PRO A 206 -30.83 -23.92 9.31
CA PRO A 206 -29.58 -24.51 8.85
C PRO A 206 -29.73 -25.41 7.62
N ARG A 207 -30.83 -26.19 7.55
CA ARG A 207 -31.12 -27.04 6.39
C ARG A 207 -31.30 -26.24 5.11
N MET A 208 -32.06 -25.13 5.18
CA MET A 208 -32.25 -24.25 4.01
C MET A 208 -30.96 -23.52 3.63
N ARG A 209 -30.14 -23.12 4.61
CA ARG A 209 -28.87 -22.43 4.35
C ARG A 209 -27.81 -23.31 3.71
N LYS A 210 -27.86 -24.64 3.85
CA LYS A 210 -26.91 -25.56 3.17
C LYS A 210 -26.84 -25.30 1.66
N ARG A 211 -27.99 -25.13 1.01
CA ARG A 211 -28.06 -24.82 -0.43
C ARG A 211 -27.46 -23.44 -0.76
N LEU A 212 -27.64 -22.46 0.13
CA LEU A 212 -27.07 -21.12 -0.02
C LEU A 212 -25.54 -21.15 0.02
N LEU A 213 -24.96 -21.99 0.89
CA LEU A 213 -23.51 -22.20 1.01
C LEU A 213 -22.93 -22.84 -0.27
N ASP A 214 -23.58 -23.88 -0.79
CA ASP A 214 -23.16 -24.54 -2.03
C ASP A 214 -23.14 -23.57 -3.21
N LEU A 215 -24.20 -22.77 -3.38
CA LEU A 215 -24.28 -21.72 -4.41
C LEU A 215 -23.23 -20.61 -4.18
N GLY A 216 -22.98 -20.25 -2.91
CA GLY A 216 -21.93 -19.30 -2.53
C GLY A 216 -20.54 -19.78 -2.96
N ARG A 217 -20.23 -21.07 -2.76
CA ARG A 217 -18.98 -21.71 -3.19
C ARG A 217 -18.85 -21.74 -4.71
N GLN A 218 -19.90 -22.15 -5.42
CA GLN A 218 -19.91 -22.16 -6.89
C GLN A 218 -19.70 -20.76 -7.48
N ARG A 219 -20.30 -19.73 -6.86
CA ARG A 219 -20.10 -18.32 -7.24
C ARG A 219 -18.65 -17.88 -7.07
N GLN A 220 -17.96 -18.32 -6.02
CA GLN A 220 -16.56 -17.96 -5.79
C GLN A 220 -15.63 -18.65 -6.81
N LEU A 221 -15.84 -19.95 -7.07
CA LEU A 221 -15.05 -20.71 -8.05
C LEU A 221 -15.19 -20.12 -9.46
N THR A 222 -16.42 -19.87 -9.90
CA THR A 222 -16.69 -19.24 -11.21
C THR A 222 -16.08 -17.85 -11.35
N ALA A 223 -16.07 -17.05 -10.28
CA ALA A 223 -15.43 -15.73 -10.30
C ALA A 223 -13.90 -15.82 -10.41
N ARG A 224 -13.27 -16.83 -9.81
CA ARG A 224 -11.83 -17.10 -9.97
C ARG A 224 -11.51 -17.59 -11.38
N GLU A 225 -12.28 -18.53 -11.92
CA GLU A 225 -12.15 -18.99 -13.31
C GLU A 225 -12.23 -17.82 -14.30
N LEU A 226 -13.18 -16.90 -14.10
CA LEU A 226 -13.28 -15.68 -14.90
C LEU A 226 -12.05 -14.78 -14.75
N SER A 227 -11.57 -14.56 -13.53
CA SER A 227 -10.40 -13.72 -13.27
C SER A 227 -9.12 -14.30 -13.89
N GLY A 228 -8.92 -15.62 -13.78
CA GLY A 228 -7.82 -16.33 -14.43
C GLY A 228 -7.88 -16.20 -15.95
N ARG A 229 -9.07 -16.40 -16.55
CA ARG A 229 -9.24 -16.25 -17.99
C ARG A 229 -8.99 -14.81 -18.47
N VAL A 230 -9.40 -13.80 -17.70
CA VAL A 230 -9.09 -12.40 -18.00
C VAL A 230 -7.58 -12.16 -17.97
N GLY A 231 -6.85 -12.78 -17.02
CA GLY A 231 -5.39 -12.74 -16.98
C GLY A 231 -4.76 -13.30 -18.26
N GLU A 232 -5.20 -14.49 -18.69
CA GLU A 232 -4.73 -15.13 -19.93
C GLU A 232 -5.00 -14.27 -21.19
N ILE A 233 -6.18 -13.64 -21.28
CA ILE A 233 -6.53 -12.75 -22.40
C ILE A 233 -5.61 -11.54 -22.45
N VAL A 234 -5.28 -10.94 -21.29
CA VAL A 234 -4.40 -9.76 -21.21
C VAL A 234 -2.96 -10.12 -21.57
N GLU A 235 -2.46 -11.25 -21.07
CA GLU A 235 -1.11 -11.76 -21.36
C GLU A 235 -0.98 -12.17 -22.83
N GLY A 236 -1.99 -12.85 -23.37
CA GLY A 236 -2.06 -13.32 -24.76
C GLY A 236 -2.59 -12.30 -25.77
N ILE A 237 -2.72 -11.02 -25.41
CA ILE A 237 -3.40 -10.02 -26.24
C ILE A 237 -2.78 -9.86 -27.63
N GLY A 238 -1.45 -9.99 -27.72
CA GLY A 238 -0.73 -9.97 -28.99
C GLY A 238 -1.12 -11.13 -29.90
N THR A 239 -1.23 -12.34 -29.35
CA THR A 239 -1.67 -13.55 -30.06
C THR A 239 -3.12 -13.43 -30.50
N ILE A 240 -4.00 -12.89 -29.66
CA ILE A 240 -5.43 -12.71 -29.98
C ILE A 240 -5.60 -11.73 -31.15
N HIS A 241 -4.90 -10.61 -31.12
CA HIS A 241 -4.93 -9.65 -32.23
C HIS A 241 -4.22 -10.19 -33.49
N GLY A 242 -3.14 -10.95 -33.32
CA GLY A 242 -2.40 -11.56 -34.43
C GLY A 242 -3.19 -12.64 -35.17
N ASN A 243 -4.12 -13.31 -34.51
CA ASN A 243 -4.91 -14.43 -35.06
C ASN A 243 -6.41 -14.12 -35.25
N ASP A 244 -6.85 -12.87 -35.06
CA ASP A 244 -8.26 -12.43 -35.17
C ASP A 244 -9.26 -13.24 -34.31
N THR A 245 -8.82 -13.74 -33.14
CA THR A 245 -9.68 -14.56 -32.25
C THR A 245 -10.50 -13.72 -31.26
N SER A 246 -10.57 -12.39 -31.44
CA SER A 246 -11.23 -11.48 -30.50
C SER A 246 -12.72 -11.79 -30.28
N ASN A 247 -13.43 -12.29 -31.30
CA ASN A 247 -14.85 -12.67 -31.17
C ASN A 247 -15.05 -13.98 -30.41
N LEU A 248 -14.10 -14.91 -30.48
CA LEU A 248 -14.11 -16.14 -29.69
C LEU A 248 -13.99 -15.81 -28.20
N GLU A 249 -13.06 -14.92 -27.85
CA GLU A 249 -12.87 -14.47 -26.46
C GLU A 249 -14.10 -13.73 -25.92
N ARG A 250 -14.77 -12.92 -26.76
CA ARG A 250 -16.04 -12.27 -26.38
C ARG A 250 -17.14 -13.30 -26.08
N ALA A 251 -17.25 -14.36 -26.89
CA ALA A 251 -18.24 -15.41 -26.69
C ALA A 251 -17.96 -16.22 -25.41
N ASP A 252 -16.71 -16.59 -25.15
CA ASP A 252 -16.31 -17.28 -23.91
C ASP A 252 -16.63 -16.45 -22.66
N ILE A 253 -16.24 -15.17 -22.65
CA ILE A 253 -16.52 -14.26 -21.53
C ILE A 253 -18.03 -14.06 -21.33
N ALA A 254 -18.80 -13.88 -22.41
CA ALA A 254 -20.26 -13.75 -22.32
C ALA A 254 -20.91 -14.99 -21.68
N TRP A 255 -20.48 -16.20 -22.06
CA TRP A 255 -20.98 -17.44 -21.49
C TRP A 255 -20.62 -17.58 -20.00
N ARG A 256 -19.38 -17.28 -19.61
CA ARG A 256 -18.92 -17.32 -18.21
C ARG A 256 -19.70 -16.34 -17.33
N LEU A 257 -19.93 -15.13 -17.82
CA LEU A 257 -20.75 -14.12 -17.13
C LEU A 257 -22.20 -14.59 -16.96
N GLY A 258 -22.78 -15.23 -17.98
CA GLY A 258 -24.12 -15.84 -17.91
C GLY A 258 -24.23 -16.92 -16.83
N ARG A 259 -23.22 -17.81 -16.73
CA ARG A 259 -23.14 -18.83 -15.67
C ARG A 259 -23.04 -18.21 -14.27
N ILE A 260 -22.27 -17.14 -14.11
CA ILE A 260 -22.19 -16.41 -12.83
C ILE A 260 -23.54 -15.77 -12.49
N PHE A 261 -24.23 -15.21 -13.47
CA PHE A 261 -25.55 -14.60 -13.28
C PHE A 261 -26.58 -15.61 -12.79
N SER A 262 -26.70 -16.79 -13.42
CA SER A 262 -27.67 -17.82 -13.02
C SER A 262 -27.42 -18.30 -11.58
N ILE A 263 -26.16 -18.56 -11.21
CA ILE A 263 -25.79 -18.94 -9.84
C ILE A 263 -26.17 -17.83 -8.84
N ARG A 264 -25.93 -16.56 -9.19
CA ARG A 264 -26.29 -15.42 -8.32
C ARG A 264 -27.81 -15.27 -8.19
N TYR A 265 -28.55 -15.51 -9.26
CA TYR A 265 -30.01 -15.45 -9.26
C TYR A 265 -30.60 -16.51 -8.32
N ASP A 266 -30.16 -17.77 -8.45
CA ASP A 266 -30.57 -18.86 -7.54
C ASP A 266 -30.21 -18.55 -6.09
N LEU A 267 -29.01 -18.00 -5.86
CA LEU A 267 -28.56 -17.57 -4.54
C LEU A 267 -29.50 -16.51 -3.95
N TYR A 268 -29.92 -15.52 -4.74
CA TYR A 268 -30.88 -14.49 -4.28
C TYR A 268 -32.23 -15.08 -3.91
N GLN A 269 -32.78 -15.99 -4.73
CA GLN A 269 -34.06 -16.64 -4.43
C GLN A 269 -34.02 -17.36 -3.08
N TRP A 270 -32.99 -18.18 -2.85
CA TRP A 270 -32.81 -18.88 -1.57
C TRP A 270 -32.55 -17.92 -0.42
N LYS A 271 -31.73 -16.88 -0.62
CA LYS A 271 -31.45 -15.86 0.41
C LYS A 271 -32.72 -15.15 0.88
N PHE A 272 -33.58 -14.73 -0.05
CA PHE A 272 -34.81 -14.03 0.30
C PHE A 272 -35.87 -14.97 0.86
N LEU A 273 -35.92 -16.23 0.43
CA LEU A 273 -36.78 -17.24 1.04
C LEU A 273 -36.42 -17.49 2.52
N VAL A 274 -35.13 -17.64 2.83
CA VAL A 274 -34.65 -17.77 4.22
C VAL A 274 -35.00 -16.52 5.03
N LYS A 275 -34.82 -15.32 4.46
CA LYS A 275 -35.18 -14.05 5.12
C LYS A 275 -36.69 -13.97 5.39
N PHE A 276 -37.52 -14.40 4.45
CA PHE A 276 -38.97 -14.44 4.59
C PHE A 276 -39.38 -15.37 5.74
N ILE A 277 -38.91 -16.62 5.77
CA ILE A 277 -39.21 -17.59 6.84
C ILE A 277 -38.73 -17.07 8.21
N ASN A 278 -37.52 -16.49 8.27
CA ASN A 278 -37.00 -15.91 9.50
C ASN A 278 -37.87 -14.77 10.03
N ASN A 279 -38.29 -13.84 9.16
CA ASN A 279 -39.16 -12.74 9.53
C ASN A 279 -40.57 -13.22 9.94
N PHE A 280 -41.10 -14.23 9.25
CA PHE A 280 -42.38 -14.84 9.59
C PHE A 280 -42.34 -15.47 10.99
N LEU A 281 -41.36 -16.34 11.25
CA LEU A 281 -41.21 -16.98 12.57
C LEU A 281 -40.97 -15.95 13.68
N ALA A 282 -40.23 -14.87 13.40
CA ALA A 282 -40.01 -13.79 14.37
C ALA A 282 -41.30 -13.06 14.76
N GLN A 283 -42.29 -12.96 13.87
CA GLN A 283 -43.59 -12.31 14.13
C GLN A 283 -44.64 -13.28 14.69
N VAL A 284 -44.51 -14.59 14.43
CA VAL A 284 -45.40 -15.62 14.99
C VAL A 284 -45.28 -15.68 16.51
N THR A 285 -44.09 -15.57 17.08
CA THR A 285 -43.92 -15.70 18.54
C THR A 285 -44.58 -14.56 19.33
N PRO A 286 -44.42 -13.26 19.00
CA PRO A 286 -45.17 -12.19 19.65
C PRO A 286 -46.68 -12.36 19.48
N PHE A 287 -47.15 -12.82 18.32
CA PHE A 287 -48.56 -13.15 18.12
C PHE A 287 -49.03 -14.22 19.12
N LEU A 288 -48.28 -15.32 19.28
CA LEU A 288 -48.60 -16.37 20.26
C LEU A 288 -48.54 -15.84 21.70
N PHE A 289 -47.60 -14.94 22.02
CA PHE A 289 -47.53 -14.29 23.33
C PHE A 289 -48.74 -13.41 23.61
N TYR A 290 -49.21 -12.61 22.65
CA TYR A 290 -50.42 -11.81 22.82
C TYR A 290 -51.67 -12.69 22.92
N ALA A 291 -51.80 -13.72 22.08
CA ALA A 291 -52.97 -14.59 22.08
C ALA A 291 -53.05 -15.44 23.36
N ILE A 292 -51.98 -16.16 23.71
CA ILE A 292 -51.95 -17.09 24.84
C ILE A 292 -51.68 -16.36 26.15
N GLY A 293 -50.70 -15.45 26.17
CA GLY A 293 -50.40 -14.63 27.34
C GLY A 293 -51.52 -13.67 27.69
N GLY A 294 -52.18 -13.06 26.69
CA GLY A 294 -53.37 -12.24 26.90
C GLY A 294 -54.55 -13.05 27.45
N TYR A 295 -54.77 -14.28 26.96
CA TYR A 295 -55.77 -15.19 27.52
C TYR A 295 -55.48 -15.56 28.98
N LEU A 296 -54.22 -15.84 29.33
CA LEU A 296 -53.81 -16.12 30.71
C LEU A 296 -53.95 -14.89 31.63
N ALA A 297 -53.71 -13.68 31.09
CA ALA A 297 -53.91 -12.43 31.82
C ALA A 297 -55.41 -12.18 32.12
N LEU A 298 -56.30 -12.45 31.16
CA LEU A 298 -57.76 -12.37 31.38
C LEU A 298 -58.26 -13.34 32.46
N GLN A 299 -57.57 -14.47 32.67
CA GLN A 299 -57.84 -15.42 33.75
C GLN A 299 -57.21 -15.04 35.10
N GLY A 300 -56.47 -13.92 35.17
CA GLY A 300 -55.73 -13.49 36.37
C GLY A 300 -54.51 -14.36 36.70
N ARG A 301 -54.05 -15.21 35.77
CA ARG A 301 -52.89 -16.11 35.97
C ARG A 301 -51.56 -15.51 35.53
N LEU A 302 -51.59 -14.36 34.87
CA LEU A 302 -50.42 -13.65 34.36
C LEU A 302 -50.62 -12.15 34.58
N ASP A 303 -49.61 -11.50 35.16
CA ASP A 303 -49.59 -10.05 35.27
C ASP A 303 -49.25 -9.39 33.90
N ILE A 304 -49.85 -8.22 33.64
CA ILE A 304 -49.58 -7.44 32.43
C ILE A 304 -48.09 -7.05 32.38
N GLY A 305 -47.49 -6.71 33.52
CA GLY A 305 -46.05 -6.42 33.61
C GLY A 305 -45.17 -7.62 33.25
N GLN A 306 -45.54 -8.83 33.69
CA GLN A 306 -44.87 -10.07 33.30
C GLN A 306 -44.94 -10.33 31.79
N LEU A 307 -46.10 -10.08 31.16
CA LEU A 307 -46.27 -10.24 29.71
C LEU A 307 -45.35 -9.28 28.93
N VAL A 308 -45.29 -8.01 29.34
CA VAL A 308 -44.42 -6.99 28.73
C VAL A 308 -42.93 -7.34 28.92
N ALA A 309 -42.55 -7.86 30.09
CA ALA A 309 -41.18 -8.31 30.36
C ALA A 309 -40.78 -9.49 29.47
N VAL A 310 -41.67 -10.48 29.29
CA VAL A 310 -41.44 -11.64 28.42
C VAL A 310 -41.34 -11.23 26.94
N ILE A 311 -42.20 -10.33 26.47
CA ILE A 311 -42.13 -9.81 25.09
C ILE A 311 -40.83 -9.04 24.85
N SER A 312 -40.40 -8.23 25.84
CA SER A 312 -39.15 -7.47 25.76
C SER A 312 -37.94 -8.40 25.74
N ALA A 313 -37.89 -9.41 26.62
CA ALA A 313 -36.82 -10.41 26.62
C ALA A 313 -36.79 -11.24 25.33
N TYR A 314 -37.94 -11.57 24.76
CA TYR A 314 -38.00 -12.26 23.47
C TYR A 314 -37.51 -11.39 22.32
N LYS A 315 -37.74 -10.08 22.33
CA LYS A 315 -37.23 -9.18 21.28
C LYS A 315 -35.71 -9.26 21.15
N ASP A 316 -35.00 -9.51 22.25
CA ASP A 316 -33.55 -9.63 22.29
C ASP A 316 -33.03 -11.03 21.93
N LEU A 317 -33.90 -12.04 21.78
CA LEU A 317 -33.52 -13.44 21.51
C LEU A 317 -33.20 -13.76 20.03
N PRO A 318 -33.97 -13.30 19.02
CA PRO A 318 -33.68 -13.58 17.60
C PRO A 318 -32.34 -13.06 17.10
N GLY A 319 -31.85 -11.95 17.65
CA GLY A 319 -30.58 -11.32 17.25
C GLY A 319 -29.38 -12.26 17.46
N PRO A 320 -29.09 -12.67 18.71
CA PRO A 320 -28.01 -13.59 19.02
C PRO A 320 -28.11 -14.94 18.29
N LEU A 321 -29.31 -15.49 18.12
CA LEU A 321 -29.52 -16.73 17.36
C LEU A 321 -29.12 -16.56 15.88
N LYS A 322 -29.54 -15.47 15.25
CA LYS A 322 -29.16 -15.16 13.87
C LYS A 322 -27.63 -14.99 13.74
N GLU A 323 -27.02 -14.24 14.66
CA GLU A 323 -25.57 -14.01 14.65
C GLU A 323 -24.78 -15.31 14.88
N LEU A 324 -25.28 -16.25 15.69
CA LEU A 324 -24.65 -17.55 15.88
C LEU A 324 -24.68 -18.41 14.61
N ILE A 325 -25.77 -18.34 13.84
CA ILE A 325 -25.88 -19.01 12.55
C ILE A 325 -24.93 -18.35 11.53
N ASP A 326 -24.87 -17.02 11.50
CA ASP A 326 -23.94 -16.27 10.64
C ASP A 326 -22.47 -16.58 11.01
N TRP A 327 -22.18 -16.78 12.29
CA TRP A 327 -20.87 -17.24 12.78
C TRP A 327 -20.53 -18.65 12.29
N ASP A 328 -21.47 -19.61 12.33
CA ASP A 328 -21.21 -20.97 11.83
C ASP A 328 -20.95 -20.97 10.32
N GLN A 329 -21.68 -20.15 9.58
CA GLN A 329 -21.42 -19.92 8.16
C GLN A 329 -20.00 -19.38 7.93
N MET A 330 -19.60 -18.33 8.66
CA MET A 330 -18.24 -17.78 8.57
C MET A 330 -17.19 -18.85 8.93
N ARG A 331 -17.41 -19.65 9.97
CA ARG A 331 -16.53 -20.77 10.36
C ARG A 331 -16.31 -21.74 9.19
N GLN A 332 -17.39 -22.14 8.51
CA GLN A 332 -17.31 -23.06 7.37
C GLN A 332 -16.56 -22.43 6.20
N ASP A 333 -16.88 -21.18 5.84
CA ASP A 333 -16.25 -20.46 4.74
C ASP A 333 -14.73 -20.30 4.96
N VAL A 334 -14.33 -19.88 6.16
CA VAL A 334 -12.91 -19.70 6.52
C VAL A 334 -12.18 -21.04 6.62
N GLN A 335 -12.81 -22.10 7.12
CA GLN A 335 -12.21 -23.44 7.15
C GLN A 335 -11.90 -23.98 5.75
N VAL A 336 -12.76 -23.72 4.75
CA VAL A 336 -12.50 -24.11 3.36
C VAL A 336 -11.31 -23.33 2.77
N LYS A 337 -11.27 -22.01 2.98
CA LYS A 337 -10.12 -21.18 2.56
C LYS A 337 -8.82 -21.63 3.22
N TYR A 338 -8.88 -21.95 4.51
CA TYR A 338 -7.72 -22.43 5.27
C TYR A 338 -7.23 -23.77 4.73
N GLN A 339 -8.14 -24.71 4.41
CA GLN A 339 -7.76 -25.99 3.82
C GLN A 339 -7.08 -25.81 2.47
N GLN A 340 -7.55 -24.88 1.63
CA GLN A 340 -6.93 -24.55 0.35
C GLN A 340 -5.52 -23.96 0.54
N VAL A 341 -5.34 -23.02 1.47
CA VAL A 341 -4.01 -22.45 1.80
C VAL A 341 -3.10 -23.52 2.37
N TYR A 342 -3.61 -24.39 3.25
CA TYR A 342 -2.86 -25.50 3.80
C TYR A 342 -2.35 -26.44 2.70
N GLU A 343 -3.22 -26.85 1.77
CA GLU A 343 -2.85 -27.74 0.66
C GLU A 343 -1.79 -27.10 -0.25
N GLN A 344 -1.91 -25.81 -0.54
CA GLN A 344 -0.97 -25.09 -1.42
C GLN A 344 0.41 -24.87 -0.77
N PHE A 345 0.48 -24.72 0.56
CA PHE A 345 1.71 -24.39 1.30
C PHE A 345 2.27 -25.55 2.14
N ASN A 346 1.64 -26.72 2.10
CA ASN A 346 2.14 -27.93 2.73
C ASN A 346 2.73 -28.87 1.67
N VAL A 347 3.82 -28.39 1.08
CA VAL A 347 4.66 -29.14 0.12
C VAL A 347 5.57 -30.08 0.89
N GLU A 348 5.83 -31.28 0.38
CA GLU A 348 6.86 -32.18 0.91
C GLU A 348 7.79 -32.59 -0.24
N PRO A 349 9.12 -32.49 -0.08
CA PRO A 349 9.85 -31.98 1.08
C PRO A 349 9.89 -30.43 1.16
N LEU A 350 10.10 -29.89 2.36
CA LEU A 350 10.47 -28.49 2.59
C LEU A 350 11.95 -28.41 2.97
N ILE A 351 12.63 -27.32 2.61
CA ILE A 351 13.96 -27.03 3.15
C ILE A 351 13.85 -26.97 4.68
N GLU A 352 14.72 -27.68 5.39
CA GLU A 352 14.72 -27.69 6.84
C GLU A 352 15.10 -26.31 7.41
N SER A 353 14.45 -25.89 8.50
CA SER A 353 14.66 -24.54 9.04
C SER A 353 16.09 -24.29 9.52
N HIS A 354 16.80 -25.34 9.94
CA HIS A 354 18.17 -25.22 10.44
C HIS A 354 19.15 -24.78 9.34
N ILE A 355 18.84 -25.05 8.07
CA ILE A 355 19.64 -24.65 6.90
C ILE A 355 19.67 -23.12 6.77
N GLN A 356 18.63 -22.42 7.23
CA GLN A 356 18.47 -20.97 7.16
C GLN A 356 18.80 -20.27 8.50
N GLU A 357 19.47 -20.96 9.42
CA GLU A 357 19.91 -20.35 10.68
C GLU A 357 20.88 -19.19 10.44
N LEU A 358 20.70 -18.13 11.23
CA LEU A 358 21.51 -16.93 11.15
C LEU A 358 22.94 -17.24 11.61
N ALA A 359 23.93 -16.95 10.78
CA ALA A 359 25.34 -17.06 11.12
C ALA A 359 26.05 -15.73 10.88
N THR A 360 26.70 -15.19 11.90
CA THR A 360 27.48 -13.94 11.81
C THR A 360 28.98 -14.19 11.71
N ALA A 361 29.44 -15.42 11.93
CA ALA A 361 30.85 -15.77 11.79
C ALA A 361 31.33 -15.61 10.33
N PRO A 362 32.57 -15.14 10.12
CA PRO A 362 33.14 -15.04 8.79
C PRO A 362 33.28 -16.44 8.18
N VAL A 363 32.88 -16.57 6.92
CA VAL A 363 32.98 -17.81 6.16
C VAL A 363 34.23 -17.73 5.29
N GLY A 364 35.24 -18.54 5.60
CA GLY A 364 36.47 -18.62 4.81
C GLY A 364 36.24 -19.20 3.41
N ALA A 365 37.23 -19.03 2.53
CA ALA A 365 37.23 -19.54 1.16
C ALA A 365 37.11 -21.08 1.09
N LEU A 366 36.64 -21.59 -0.06
CA LEU A 366 36.61 -23.03 -0.35
C LEU A 366 38.04 -23.55 -0.57
N THR A 367 38.48 -24.47 0.30
CA THR A 367 39.82 -25.07 0.22
C THR A 367 39.82 -26.49 -0.35
N SER A 368 38.64 -27.09 -0.54
CA SER A 368 38.50 -28.48 -0.97
C SER A 368 37.78 -28.58 -2.30
N ALA A 369 37.97 -29.71 -2.99
CA ALA A 369 37.34 -29.97 -4.27
C ALA A 369 35.81 -30.10 -4.13
N LEU A 370 35.10 -29.63 -5.15
CA LEU A 370 33.68 -29.89 -5.34
C LEU A 370 33.54 -31.21 -6.09
N VAL A 371 32.88 -32.19 -5.47
CA VAL A 371 32.76 -33.55 -6.02
C VAL A 371 31.30 -33.84 -6.35
N VAL A 372 31.04 -34.06 -7.63
CA VAL A 372 29.76 -34.52 -8.18
C VAL A 372 29.83 -36.02 -8.39
N THR A 373 28.90 -36.78 -7.80
CA THR A 373 28.87 -38.24 -7.90
C THR A 373 27.54 -38.70 -8.48
N ASN A 374 27.59 -39.32 -9.66
CA ASN A 374 26.46 -39.98 -10.33
C ASN A 374 25.19 -39.11 -10.45
N LEU A 375 25.37 -37.83 -10.79
CA LEU A 375 24.30 -36.83 -10.83
C LEU A 375 23.34 -37.12 -11.97
N THR A 376 22.04 -37.18 -11.64
CA THR A 376 20.95 -37.27 -12.61
C THR A 376 19.96 -36.13 -12.38
N LEU A 377 19.60 -35.42 -13.44
CA LEU A 377 18.62 -34.33 -13.43
C LEU A 377 17.58 -34.61 -14.50
N SER A 378 16.30 -34.42 -14.17
CA SER A 378 15.19 -34.54 -15.11
C SER A 378 14.40 -33.23 -15.19
N ASP A 379 13.75 -33.00 -16.32
CA ASP A 379 12.77 -31.92 -16.45
C ASP A 379 11.39 -32.31 -15.90
N ASP A 380 10.43 -31.38 -15.95
CA ASP A 380 9.05 -31.63 -15.48
C ASP A 380 8.31 -32.73 -16.27
N SER A 381 8.77 -33.07 -17.48
CA SER A 381 8.23 -34.18 -18.28
C SER A 381 8.83 -35.54 -17.91
N GLY A 382 9.87 -35.54 -17.07
CA GLY A 382 10.66 -36.73 -16.72
C GLY A 382 11.77 -37.04 -17.73
N ALA A 383 12.03 -36.15 -18.70
CA ALA A 383 13.15 -36.31 -19.62
C ALA A 383 14.46 -35.99 -18.90
N ARG A 384 15.46 -36.88 -19.03
CA ARG A 384 16.77 -36.69 -18.40
C ARG A 384 17.53 -35.55 -19.08
N LEU A 385 17.81 -34.49 -18.33
CA LEU A 385 18.66 -33.36 -18.72
C LEU A 385 20.13 -33.70 -18.52
N VAL A 386 20.45 -34.41 -17.43
CA VAL A 386 21.79 -34.89 -17.09
C VAL A 386 21.66 -36.33 -16.61
N ASP A 387 22.55 -37.22 -17.05
CA ASP A 387 22.45 -38.66 -16.77
C ASP A 387 23.76 -39.23 -16.23
N HIS A 388 23.78 -39.63 -14.94
CA HIS A 388 24.90 -40.31 -14.27
C HIS A 388 26.26 -39.58 -14.35
N VAL A 389 26.26 -38.24 -14.32
CA VAL A 389 27.51 -37.45 -14.45
C VAL A 389 28.32 -37.45 -13.15
N SER A 390 29.62 -37.70 -13.25
CA SER A 390 30.57 -37.61 -12.13
C SER A 390 31.75 -36.73 -12.51
N VAL A 391 32.04 -35.71 -11.69
CA VAL A 391 33.08 -34.70 -11.95
C VAL A 391 33.68 -34.26 -10.63
N GLU A 392 34.98 -34.03 -10.61
CA GLU A 392 35.69 -33.37 -9.51
C GLU A 392 36.27 -32.05 -10.00
N ILE A 393 35.96 -30.95 -9.31
CA ILE A 393 36.45 -29.60 -9.61
C ILE A 393 37.36 -29.16 -8.45
N LYS A 394 38.64 -28.92 -8.72
CA LYS A 394 39.61 -28.54 -7.70
C LYS A 394 39.53 -27.05 -7.34
N PRO A 395 39.99 -26.66 -6.14
CA PRO A 395 40.10 -25.24 -5.79
C PRO A 395 40.95 -24.47 -6.81
N ASN A 396 40.52 -23.25 -7.15
CA ASN A 396 41.15 -22.37 -8.15
C ASN A 396 41.20 -22.93 -9.57
N GLU A 397 40.46 -24.00 -9.87
CA GLU A 397 40.31 -24.52 -11.22
C GLU A 397 39.24 -23.74 -12.00
N THR A 398 39.52 -23.43 -13.26
CA THR A 398 38.53 -22.85 -14.19
C THR A 398 38.08 -23.94 -15.14
N VAL A 399 36.79 -24.30 -15.08
CA VAL A 399 36.20 -25.37 -15.89
C VAL A 399 35.23 -24.77 -16.89
N ALA A 400 35.35 -25.15 -18.16
CA ALA A 400 34.41 -24.80 -19.22
C ALA A 400 33.58 -26.03 -19.60
N ILE A 401 32.25 -25.89 -19.59
CA ILE A 401 31.31 -26.93 -20.02
C ILE A 401 30.75 -26.49 -21.36
N VAL A 402 30.98 -27.29 -22.39
CA VAL A 402 30.59 -26.99 -23.78
C VAL A 402 29.70 -28.09 -24.33
N GLY A 403 28.68 -27.71 -25.09
CA GLY A 403 27.77 -28.64 -25.73
C GLY A 403 26.73 -27.92 -26.59
N PRO A 404 26.00 -28.64 -27.44
CA PRO A 404 24.87 -28.08 -28.16
C PRO A 404 23.77 -27.62 -27.20
N ASN A 405 22.86 -26.78 -27.68
CA ASN A 405 21.67 -26.40 -26.92
C ASN A 405 20.89 -27.66 -26.51
N GLY A 406 20.52 -27.75 -25.23
CA GLY A 406 19.86 -28.92 -24.66
C GLY A 406 20.80 -30.05 -24.22
N SER A 407 22.12 -29.85 -24.23
CA SER A 407 23.11 -30.82 -23.72
C SER A 407 23.09 -31.05 -22.20
N GLY A 408 22.29 -30.27 -21.46
CA GLY A 408 22.24 -30.34 -20.00
C GLY A 408 23.32 -29.52 -19.28
N ALA A 409 24.21 -28.82 -20.01
CA ALA A 409 25.27 -28.00 -19.43
C ALA A 409 24.72 -26.91 -18.47
N GLU A 410 23.63 -26.24 -18.87
CA GLU A 410 22.94 -25.26 -18.03
C GLU A 410 22.31 -25.90 -16.79
N ALA A 411 21.58 -27.01 -16.96
CA ALA A 411 20.99 -27.74 -15.84
C ALA A 411 22.06 -28.23 -14.84
N PHE A 412 23.21 -28.66 -15.32
CA PHE A 412 24.35 -29.03 -14.49
C PHE A 412 24.88 -27.83 -13.68
N ALA A 413 25.06 -26.67 -14.32
CA ALA A 413 25.47 -25.44 -13.64
C ALA A 413 24.42 -24.98 -12.61
N GLU A 414 23.13 -25.09 -12.94
CA GLU A 414 22.03 -24.81 -12.01
C GLU A 414 22.06 -25.73 -10.79
N ALA A 415 22.42 -27.01 -10.96
CA ALA A 415 22.55 -27.94 -9.85
C ALA A 415 23.75 -27.60 -8.94
N LEU A 416 24.90 -27.22 -9.52
CA LEU A 416 26.05 -26.72 -8.76
C LEU A 416 25.71 -25.43 -7.97
N GLY A 417 24.88 -24.57 -8.55
CA GLY A 417 24.36 -23.36 -7.93
C GLY A 417 23.18 -23.57 -6.97
N ARG A 418 22.74 -24.81 -6.74
CA ARG A 418 21.58 -25.17 -5.90
C ARG A 418 20.22 -24.65 -6.42
N MET A 419 20.15 -24.28 -7.69
CA MET A 419 18.93 -23.80 -8.38
C MET A 419 18.05 -24.94 -8.89
N ILE A 420 18.62 -26.11 -9.12
CA ILE A 420 17.90 -27.37 -9.34
C ILE A 420 18.48 -28.41 -8.38
N TRP A 421 17.64 -29.30 -7.87
CA TRP A 421 18.08 -30.41 -7.04
C TRP A 421 18.15 -31.70 -7.86
N PRO A 422 19.16 -32.56 -7.64
CA PRO A 422 19.26 -33.84 -8.33
C PRO A 422 18.14 -34.81 -7.95
N ASP A 423 17.70 -35.59 -8.93
CA ASP A 423 16.80 -36.74 -8.70
C ASP A 423 17.58 -37.92 -8.09
N SER A 424 18.85 -38.07 -8.47
CA SER A 424 19.77 -39.06 -7.92
C SER A 424 21.22 -38.59 -8.01
N GLY A 425 22.09 -39.21 -7.21
CA GLY A 425 23.46 -38.73 -7.00
C GLY A 425 23.54 -37.62 -5.96
N ARG A 426 24.71 -37.01 -5.81
CA ARG A 426 24.93 -35.90 -4.87
C ARG A 426 26.07 -35.00 -5.30
N ILE A 427 26.06 -33.78 -4.79
CA ILE A 427 27.14 -32.81 -4.92
C ILE A 427 27.70 -32.59 -3.51
N THR A 428 29.01 -32.73 -3.33
CA THR A 428 29.64 -32.63 -2.01
C THR A 428 30.78 -31.62 -1.99
N ILE A 429 30.91 -30.94 -0.85
CA ILE A 429 32.01 -30.03 -0.50
C ILE A 429 32.49 -30.43 0.89
N ASP A 430 33.80 -30.62 1.08
CA ASP A 430 34.37 -31.13 2.35
C ASP A 430 33.75 -32.47 2.80
N GLY A 431 33.31 -33.29 1.85
CA GLY A 431 32.63 -34.56 2.11
C GLY A 431 31.19 -34.44 2.63
N ARG A 432 30.64 -33.22 2.72
CA ARG A 432 29.23 -32.97 3.12
C ARG A 432 28.39 -32.67 1.90
N ASP A 433 27.14 -33.12 1.92
CA ASP A 433 26.18 -32.84 0.85
C ASP A 433 25.88 -31.33 0.78
N LEU A 434 25.91 -30.78 -0.43
CA LEU A 434 25.63 -29.38 -0.71
C LEU A 434 24.22 -28.97 -0.25
N LEU A 435 23.25 -29.88 -0.31
CA LEU A 435 21.87 -29.62 0.10
C LEU A 435 21.67 -29.63 1.62
N GLU A 436 22.56 -30.27 2.37
CA GLU A 436 22.54 -30.33 3.84
C GLU A 436 23.34 -29.19 4.49
N LEU A 437 24.18 -28.49 3.71
CA LEU A 437 24.94 -27.35 4.21
C LEU A 437 24.03 -26.13 4.47
N PRO A 438 24.26 -25.38 5.57
CA PRO A 438 23.61 -24.10 5.82
C PRO A 438 23.77 -23.13 4.64
N GLU A 439 22.70 -22.41 4.32
CA GLU A 439 22.70 -21.37 3.27
C GLU A 439 23.68 -20.24 3.59
N SER A 440 23.95 -19.98 4.88
CA SER A 440 24.98 -19.04 5.33
C SER A 440 26.40 -19.43 4.87
N ILE A 441 26.64 -20.71 4.57
CA ILE A 441 27.91 -21.20 4.02
C ILE A 441 27.83 -21.23 2.50
N THR A 442 26.82 -21.91 1.92
CA THR A 442 26.74 -22.11 0.47
C THR A 442 26.48 -20.79 -0.26
N GLY A 443 25.57 -19.95 0.24
CA GLY A 443 25.23 -18.65 -0.36
C GLY A 443 26.33 -17.59 -0.26
N ARG A 444 27.36 -17.82 0.57
CA ARG A 444 28.55 -16.95 0.68
C ARG A 444 29.75 -17.46 -0.11
N ARG A 445 29.78 -18.76 -0.43
CA ARG A 445 30.89 -19.43 -1.12
C ARG A 445 30.62 -19.72 -2.59
N ILE A 446 29.35 -19.78 -2.99
CA ILE A 446 28.91 -20.12 -4.34
C ILE A 446 28.06 -18.97 -4.87
N SER A 447 28.36 -18.51 -6.07
CA SER A 447 27.57 -17.52 -6.80
C SER A 447 27.21 -18.07 -8.16
N TYR A 448 25.94 -17.91 -8.55
CA TYR A 448 25.42 -18.33 -9.84
C TYR A 448 24.94 -17.11 -10.62
N ALA A 449 25.46 -16.95 -11.84
CA ALA A 449 25.03 -15.91 -12.78
C ALA A 449 24.24 -16.60 -13.91
N SER A 450 22.91 -16.46 -13.87
CA SER A 450 22.00 -17.03 -14.87
C SER A 450 21.91 -16.15 -16.12
N ALA A 451 21.46 -16.73 -17.24
CA ALA A 451 21.04 -15.99 -18.42
C ALA A 451 19.83 -15.08 -18.13
N ASP A 452 18.91 -15.54 -17.28
CA ASP A 452 17.75 -14.77 -16.82
C ASP A 452 18.07 -14.11 -15.47
N THR A 453 18.34 -12.80 -15.48
CA THR A 453 18.68 -12.05 -14.26
C THR A 453 17.45 -11.43 -13.62
N PHE A 454 17.37 -11.51 -12.29
CA PHE A 454 16.36 -10.83 -11.49
C PHE A 454 16.94 -9.63 -10.75
N PHE A 455 16.26 -8.48 -10.83
CA PHE A 455 16.59 -7.29 -10.06
C PHE A 455 15.44 -6.91 -9.13
N PHE A 456 15.76 -6.67 -7.87
CA PHE A 456 14.81 -6.10 -6.94
C PHE A 456 14.54 -4.64 -7.29
N HIS A 457 13.29 -4.22 -7.09
CA HIS A 457 12.94 -2.81 -7.19
C HIS A 457 13.72 -2.01 -6.13
N GLY A 458 14.58 -1.11 -6.57
CA GLY A 458 15.41 -0.32 -5.66
C GLY A 458 16.51 0.43 -6.40
N THR A 459 17.54 0.81 -5.65
CA THR A 459 18.73 1.43 -6.23
C THR A 459 19.63 0.38 -6.89
N LEU A 460 20.52 0.83 -7.78
CA LEU A 460 21.57 -0.04 -8.30
C LEU A 460 22.45 -0.58 -7.16
N ALA A 461 22.86 0.29 -6.23
CA ALA A 461 23.68 -0.08 -5.08
C ALA A 461 23.03 -1.19 -4.22
N SER A 462 21.72 -1.10 -3.96
CA SER A 462 21.03 -2.13 -3.19
C SER A 462 20.97 -3.48 -3.89
N ASN A 463 20.96 -3.51 -5.23
CA ASN A 463 21.02 -4.75 -6.00
C ASN A 463 22.45 -5.32 -6.04
N LEU A 464 23.46 -4.48 -6.29
CA LEU A 464 24.87 -4.90 -6.30
C LEU A 464 25.32 -5.48 -4.95
N LEU A 465 24.82 -4.91 -3.85
CA LEU A 465 25.15 -5.33 -2.49
C LEU A 465 24.24 -6.42 -1.92
N TYR A 466 23.24 -6.89 -2.69
CA TYR A 466 22.26 -7.83 -2.17
C TYR A 466 22.91 -9.12 -1.63
N GLY A 467 23.91 -9.62 -2.36
CA GLY A 467 24.69 -10.81 -1.99
C GLY A 467 25.56 -10.65 -0.75
N LEU A 468 25.57 -9.49 -0.07
CA LEU A 468 26.30 -9.25 1.18
C LEU A 468 25.36 -9.09 2.39
N LYS A 469 24.03 -9.20 2.20
CA LYS A 469 23.01 -8.90 3.21
C LYS A 469 22.48 -10.13 3.93
N HIS A 470 23.35 -10.83 4.63
CA HIS A 470 23.01 -12.12 5.24
C HIS A 470 22.53 -12.04 6.69
N ALA A 471 22.92 -11.01 7.42
CA ALA A 471 22.58 -10.80 8.83
C ALA A 471 22.65 -9.29 9.16
N PRO A 472 21.97 -8.82 10.22
CA PRO A 472 22.25 -7.49 10.77
C PRO A 472 23.68 -7.46 11.33
N MET A 473 24.54 -6.61 10.77
CA MET A 473 25.95 -6.48 11.12
C MET A 473 26.17 -5.39 12.16
N ILE A 474 25.43 -4.29 12.03
CA ILE A 474 25.50 -3.13 12.94
C ILE A 474 24.08 -2.74 13.32
N ASP A 475 23.76 -2.75 14.62
CA ASP A 475 22.44 -2.37 15.11
C ASP A 475 22.09 -0.92 14.74
N ALA A 476 20.81 -0.69 14.43
CA ALA A 476 20.31 0.66 14.19
C ALA A 476 20.38 1.53 15.45
N VAL A 477 20.71 2.80 15.26
CA VAL A 477 20.66 3.80 16.33
C VAL A 477 19.35 4.57 16.21
N TYR A 478 18.53 4.49 17.26
CA TYR A 478 17.22 5.14 17.32
C TYR A 478 17.25 6.32 18.28
N ASP A 479 16.42 7.32 18.00
CA ASP A 479 16.05 8.32 19.00
C ASP A 479 15.10 7.74 20.06
N GLU A 480 14.79 8.50 21.12
CA GLU A 480 13.96 8.02 22.24
C GLU A 480 12.53 7.64 21.80
N LYS A 481 11.94 8.33 20.83
CA LYS A 481 10.59 8.06 20.36
C LYS A 481 10.56 6.83 19.46
N GLU A 482 11.48 6.76 18.51
CA GLU A 482 11.63 5.63 17.59
C GLU A 482 11.97 4.34 18.36
N ALA A 483 12.76 4.42 19.43
CA ALA A 483 13.07 3.27 20.28
C ALA A 483 11.83 2.70 20.99
N LEU A 484 10.90 3.56 21.44
CA LEU A 484 9.63 3.12 22.05
C LEU A 484 8.73 2.43 21.02
N GLU A 485 8.65 2.98 19.80
CA GLU A 485 7.91 2.37 18.70
C GLU A 485 8.49 1.01 18.30
N TYR A 486 9.81 0.94 18.10
CA TYR A 486 10.53 -0.29 17.82
C TYR A 486 10.28 -1.36 18.88
N LYS A 487 10.38 -0.99 20.17
CA LYS A 487 10.11 -1.91 21.30
C LYS A 487 8.69 -2.45 21.26
N TRP A 488 7.70 -1.59 20.98
CA TRP A 488 6.30 -2.02 20.84
C TRP A 488 6.13 -2.99 19.65
N HIS A 489 6.71 -2.67 18.50
CA HIS A 489 6.67 -3.51 17.30
C HIS A 489 7.33 -4.87 17.51
N SER A 490 8.45 -4.91 18.23
CA SER A 490 9.20 -6.12 18.58
C SER A 490 8.39 -7.02 19.54
N ILE A 491 7.78 -6.45 20.57
CA ILE A 491 6.88 -7.20 21.48
C ILE A 491 5.71 -7.82 20.70
N GLU A 492 5.09 -7.06 19.78
CA GLU A 492 4.00 -7.60 18.95
C GLU A 492 4.50 -8.61 17.91
N ALA A 493 5.75 -8.50 17.43
CA ALA A 493 6.38 -9.51 16.57
C ALA A 493 6.49 -10.86 17.30
N VAL A 494 7.04 -10.85 18.52
CA VAL A 494 7.19 -12.06 19.35
C VAL A 494 5.83 -12.68 19.65
N LYS A 495 4.83 -11.88 20.04
CA LYS A 495 3.47 -12.40 20.29
C LYS A 495 2.82 -12.99 19.03
N ALA A 496 3.12 -12.43 17.85
CA ALA A 496 2.68 -12.96 16.57
C ALA A 496 3.55 -14.14 16.08
N GLY A 497 4.67 -14.48 16.72
CA GLY A 497 5.57 -15.54 16.26
C GLY A 497 6.43 -15.14 15.08
N ASN A 498 6.65 -13.84 14.88
CA ASN A 498 7.52 -13.27 13.86
C ASN A 498 8.94 -13.08 14.44
N PRO A 499 9.99 -13.02 13.59
CA PRO A 499 11.35 -12.70 14.00
C PRO A 499 11.45 -11.26 14.50
N THR A 500 12.46 -11.01 15.33
CA THR A 500 12.80 -9.70 15.89
C THR A 500 13.99 -9.03 15.18
N LEU A 501 14.32 -9.50 13.97
CA LEU A 501 15.40 -8.91 13.16
C LEU A 501 15.01 -7.49 12.75
N ASP A 502 15.93 -6.56 12.94
CA ASP A 502 15.70 -5.15 12.65
C ASP A 502 16.12 -4.80 11.21
N LEU A 503 15.15 -4.35 10.42
CA LEU A 503 15.37 -3.96 9.03
C LEU A 503 16.19 -2.67 8.90
N ASN A 504 16.17 -1.79 9.91
CA ASN A 504 16.91 -0.52 9.86
C ASN A 504 18.38 -0.67 10.28
N SER A 505 18.77 -1.84 10.80
CA SER A 505 20.17 -2.16 11.06
C SER A 505 20.97 -2.15 9.75
N ASP A 506 22.30 -2.02 9.84
CA ASP A 506 23.13 -2.21 8.66
C ASP A 506 23.29 -3.70 8.37
N TRP A 507 22.78 -4.14 7.22
CA TRP A 507 22.85 -5.54 6.79
C TRP A 507 24.08 -5.84 5.95
N VAL A 508 24.86 -4.83 5.52
CA VAL A 508 25.96 -5.05 4.58
C VAL A 508 27.18 -5.60 5.31
N ASP A 509 27.62 -6.79 4.92
CA ASP A 509 28.91 -7.34 5.36
C ASP A 509 30.06 -6.69 4.59
N TYR A 510 30.56 -5.57 5.12
CA TYR A 510 31.68 -4.83 4.51
C TYR A 510 32.97 -5.64 4.48
N GLN A 511 33.23 -6.47 5.49
CA GLN A 511 34.47 -7.25 5.57
C GLN A 511 34.53 -8.30 4.46
N ALA A 512 33.40 -8.95 4.17
CA ALA A 512 33.29 -9.88 3.04
C ALA A 512 33.57 -9.21 1.69
N ALA A 513 33.26 -7.91 1.56
CA ALA A 513 33.59 -7.12 0.38
C ALA A 513 35.05 -6.59 0.36
N GLY A 514 35.83 -6.80 1.42
CA GLY A 514 37.16 -6.19 1.56
C GLY A 514 37.12 -4.69 1.88
N ALA A 515 36.02 -4.20 2.46
CA ALA A 515 35.82 -2.83 2.87
C ALA A 515 35.73 -2.71 4.41
N ASN A 516 36.12 -1.55 4.95
CA ASN A 516 36.03 -1.27 6.39
C ASN A 516 34.71 -0.61 6.80
N GLY A 517 33.88 -0.22 5.84
CA GLY A 517 32.62 0.49 6.05
C GLY A 517 32.05 1.08 4.76
N PRO A 518 30.95 1.84 4.84
CA PRO A 518 30.24 2.35 3.67
C PRO A 518 31.09 3.29 2.80
N ASP A 519 31.96 4.10 3.40
CA ASP A 519 32.81 5.05 2.67
C ASP A 519 33.91 4.39 1.83
N ASP A 520 34.33 3.19 2.21
CA ASP A 520 35.40 2.44 1.52
C ASP A 520 34.86 1.48 0.44
N LEU A 521 33.55 1.25 0.45
CA LEU A 521 32.87 0.27 -0.38
C LEU A 521 33.05 0.51 -1.88
N LEU A 522 33.09 1.78 -2.30
CA LEU A 522 33.28 2.11 -3.72
C LEU A 522 34.67 1.69 -4.23
N LYS A 523 35.70 1.67 -3.36
CA LYS A 523 37.03 1.19 -3.74
C LYS A 523 37.04 -0.33 -3.94
N ALA A 524 36.23 -1.06 -3.18
CA ALA A 524 36.06 -2.50 -3.32
C ALA A 524 35.23 -2.89 -4.55
N ILE A 525 34.15 -2.15 -4.83
CA ILE A 525 33.24 -2.47 -5.95
C ILE A 525 33.83 -2.12 -7.31
N ARG A 526 34.55 -0.99 -7.42
CA ARG A 526 35.01 -0.47 -8.71
C ARG A 526 35.84 -1.49 -9.53
N PRO A 527 36.84 -2.19 -8.96
CA PRO A 527 37.58 -3.22 -9.70
C PRO A 527 36.68 -4.33 -10.26
N VAL A 528 35.61 -4.69 -9.55
CA VAL A 528 34.64 -5.69 -10.02
C VAL A 528 33.86 -5.14 -11.21
N LEU A 529 33.36 -3.91 -11.13
CA LEU A 529 32.64 -3.25 -12.23
C LEU A 529 33.51 -3.06 -13.48
N ASP A 530 34.81 -2.78 -13.27
CA ASP A 530 35.79 -2.69 -14.36
C ASP A 530 36.02 -4.08 -14.98
N ALA A 531 36.13 -5.14 -14.17
CA ALA A 531 36.32 -6.51 -14.66
C ALA A 531 35.12 -7.02 -15.48
N VAL A 532 33.89 -6.63 -15.12
CA VAL A 532 32.67 -6.95 -15.90
C VAL A 532 32.31 -5.90 -16.96
N LEU A 533 33.16 -4.89 -17.17
CA LEU A 533 33.04 -3.87 -18.24
C LEU A 533 31.78 -2.98 -18.17
N ILE A 534 31.18 -2.79 -16.99
CA ILE A 534 29.94 -2.01 -16.78
C ILE A 534 30.21 -0.62 -16.17
N SER A 535 31.44 -0.34 -15.70
CA SER A 535 31.78 0.95 -15.09
C SER A 535 31.40 2.17 -15.93
N GLN A 536 31.63 2.10 -17.25
CA GLN A 536 31.28 3.20 -18.16
C GLN A 536 29.77 3.40 -18.26
N ASP A 537 28.99 2.31 -18.34
CA ASP A 537 27.53 2.38 -18.40
C ASP A 537 26.94 2.99 -17.12
N ILE A 538 27.49 2.64 -15.96
CA ILE A 538 27.09 3.22 -14.67
C ILE A 538 27.42 4.71 -14.64
N LEU A 539 28.60 5.10 -15.13
CA LEU A 539 28.99 6.51 -15.21
C LEU A 539 28.06 7.29 -16.14
N ASP A 540 27.75 6.76 -17.32
CA ASP A 540 26.83 7.37 -18.28
C ASP A 540 25.42 7.52 -17.70
N LEU A 541 24.95 6.51 -16.96
CA LEU A 541 23.68 6.56 -16.23
C LEU A 541 23.71 7.66 -15.16
N ALA A 542 24.81 7.76 -14.40
CA ALA A 542 24.99 8.78 -13.37
C ALA A 542 25.03 10.20 -13.99
N LEU A 543 25.73 10.39 -15.11
CA LEU A 543 25.82 11.68 -15.81
C LEU A 543 24.47 12.16 -16.37
N ARG A 544 23.58 11.24 -16.73
CA ARG A 544 22.21 11.55 -17.17
C ARG A 544 21.23 11.74 -16.01
N SER A 545 21.62 11.37 -14.81
CA SER A 545 20.76 11.44 -13.63
C SER A 545 20.59 12.88 -13.11
N ASN A 546 19.49 13.13 -12.42
CA ASN A 546 19.27 14.40 -11.73
C ASN A 546 19.65 14.26 -10.25
N VAL A 547 20.50 15.16 -9.77
CA VAL A 547 20.87 15.22 -8.35
C VAL A 547 19.90 16.12 -7.60
N ASN A 548 19.40 15.63 -6.45
CA ASN A 548 18.70 16.48 -5.49
C ASN A 548 19.72 17.30 -4.70
N THR A 549 19.75 18.61 -4.96
CA THR A 549 20.72 19.54 -4.38
C THR A 549 20.54 19.80 -2.89
N GLU A 550 19.40 19.43 -2.31
CA GLU A 550 19.15 19.56 -0.86
C GLU A 550 19.70 18.36 -0.10
N VAL A 551 19.66 17.17 -0.71
CA VAL A 551 20.14 15.92 -0.11
C VAL A 551 21.63 15.72 -0.35
N HIS A 552 22.12 16.01 -1.57
CA HIS A 552 23.51 15.78 -1.96
C HIS A 552 24.26 17.10 -2.14
N VAL A 553 24.43 17.83 -1.04
CA VAL A 553 25.10 19.14 -1.02
C VAL A 553 26.54 19.03 -1.50
N ALA A 554 27.30 18.05 -1.00
CA ALA A 554 28.70 17.86 -1.38
C ALA A 554 28.88 17.63 -2.89
N VAL A 555 28.06 16.75 -3.50
CA VAL A 555 28.12 16.52 -4.96
C VAL A 555 27.78 17.80 -5.72
N SER A 556 26.77 18.54 -5.26
CA SER A 556 26.35 19.80 -5.88
C SER A 556 27.46 20.85 -5.84
N ASP A 557 28.14 20.99 -4.70
CA ASP A 557 29.24 21.94 -4.52
C ASP A 557 30.46 21.54 -5.36
N HIS A 558 30.80 20.25 -5.43
CA HIS A 558 31.86 19.76 -6.33
C HIS A 558 31.54 20.01 -7.80
N VAL A 559 30.29 19.82 -8.23
CA VAL A 559 29.87 20.12 -9.61
C VAL A 559 30.03 21.61 -9.94
N VAL A 560 29.77 22.50 -8.97
CA VAL A 560 30.01 23.94 -9.15
C VAL A 560 31.51 24.23 -9.21
N ALA A 561 32.31 23.65 -8.31
CA ALA A 561 33.76 23.81 -8.30
C ALA A 561 34.42 23.31 -9.61
N LEU A 562 33.93 22.19 -10.17
CA LEU A 562 34.38 21.65 -11.46
C LEU A 562 34.18 22.64 -12.60
N ARG A 563 33.10 23.45 -12.59
CA ARG A 563 32.89 24.49 -13.62
C ARG A 563 33.94 25.60 -13.55
N ALA A 564 34.33 26.00 -12.34
CA ALA A 564 35.38 27.00 -12.16
C ALA A 564 36.73 26.43 -12.62
N SER A 565 37.07 25.21 -12.19
CA SER A 565 38.29 24.53 -12.60
C SER A 565 38.37 24.32 -14.12
N LEU A 566 37.25 23.97 -14.77
CA LEU A 566 37.18 23.87 -16.23
C LEU A 566 37.44 25.23 -16.91
N ARG A 567 36.91 26.33 -16.36
CA ARG A 567 37.16 27.67 -16.89
C ARG A 567 38.64 28.04 -16.79
N ASP A 568 39.26 27.78 -15.64
CA ASP A 568 40.67 28.06 -15.43
C ASP A 568 41.53 27.25 -16.39
N ARG A 569 41.19 25.96 -16.59
CA ARG A 569 41.89 25.11 -17.55
C ARG A 569 41.77 25.59 -18.99
N LEU A 570 40.57 26.02 -19.42
CA LEU A 570 40.36 26.57 -20.77
C LEU A 570 41.16 27.85 -20.98
N ARG A 571 41.32 28.70 -19.95
CA ARG A 571 42.18 29.89 -20.02
C ARG A 571 43.64 29.53 -20.14
N ASP A 572 44.12 28.57 -19.34
CA ASP A 572 45.51 28.10 -19.38
C ASP A 572 45.88 27.51 -20.76
N GLU A 573 44.93 26.88 -21.44
CA GLU A 573 45.11 26.31 -22.78
C GLU A 573 44.83 27.31 -23.93
N GLY A 574 44.46 28.56 -23.64
CA GLY A 574 44.12 29.56 -24.66
C GLY A 574 42.83 29.25 -25.44
N LEU A 575 41.93 28.45 -24.84
CA LEU A 575 40.66 27.99 -25.39
C LEU A 575 39.45 28.70 -24.74
N ASP A 576 39.67 29.79 -24.02
CA ASP A 576 38.64 30.54 -23.29
C ASP A 576 37.60 31.18 -24.23
N GLY A 577 37.95 31.42 -25.49
CA GLY A 577 37.01 31.89 -26.52
C GLY A 577 35.98 30.86 -27.00
N ILE A 578 36.15 29.56 -26.67
CA ILE A 578 35.25 28.49 -27.14
C ILE A 578 33.97 28.41 -26.30
N VAL A 579 34.03 28.83 -25.04
CA VAL A 579 32.89 28.76 -24.10
C VAL A 579 32.52 30.17 -23.67
N VAL A 580 31.25 30.55 -23.82
CA VAL A 580 30.77 31.87 -23.38
C VAL A 580 30.20 31.82 -21.96
N PRO A 581 30.87 32.46 -20.99
CA PRO A 581 30.24 33.38 -20.07
C PRO A 581 29.41 32.78 -18.96
N PHE A 582 28.08 32.75 -19.02
CA PHE A 582 27.31 32.53 -17.78
C PHE A 582 27.36 33.69 -16.78
N ASP A 583 27.83 34.90 -17.13
CA ASP A 583 28.19 35.96 -16.17
C ASP A 583 26.98 36.83 -15.80
N PHE A 584 26.85 37.16 -14.51
CA PHE A 584 25.75 37.94 -13.96
C PHE A 584 25.75 39.38 -14.47
N ASP A 585 26.92 39.96 -14.67
CA ASP A 585 27.08 41.37 -15.07
C ASP A 585 27.19 41.57 -16.59
N ALA A 586 27.16 40.49 -17.38
CA ALA A 586 27.25 40.55 -18.83
C ALA A 586 26.08 39.87 -19.53
N TYR A 587 25.77 40.34 -20.75
CA TYR A 587 24.82 39.69 -21.64
C TYR A 587 25.50 38.49 -22.31
N ASN A 588 24.87 37.32 -22.28
CA ASN A 588 25.34 36.13 -22.98
C ASN A 588 24.66 36.02 -24.33
N ALA A 589 25.39 36.31 -25.41
CA ALA A 589 24.89 36.26 -26.79
C ALA A 589 24.41 34.86 -27.22
N GLN A 590 24.86 33.79 -26.56
CA GLN A 590 24.48 32.41 -26.86
C GLN A 590 23.25 31.93 -26.06
N ALA A 591 22.77 32.73 -25.10
CA ALA A 591 21.57 32.45 -24.32
C ALA A 591 20.38 33.25 -24.84
N THR A 592 19.17 32.74 -24.60
CA THR A 592 17.95 33.45 -24.97
C THR A 592 17.83 34.77 -24.20
N VAL A 593 17.07 35.74 -24.73
CA VAL A 593 16.73 36.98 -24.00
C VAL A 593 16.09 36.65 -22.65
N GLY A 594 15.22 35.63 -22.58
CA GLY A 594 14.58 35.19 -21.34
C GLY A 594 15.57 34.62 -20.33
N GLU A 595 16.53 33.79 -20.76
CA GLU A 595 17.60 33.28 -19.89
C GLU A 595 18.50 34.41 -19.39
N ASN A 596 18.85 35.34 -20.28
CA ASN A 596 19.58 36.54 -19.91
C ASN A 596 18.80 37.38 -18.89
N LEU A 597 17.49 37.58 -19.04
CA LEU A 597 16.72 38.32 -18.06
C LEU A 597 16.69 37.62 -16.69
N LEU A 598 16.52 36.31 -16.68
CA LEU A 598 16.35 35.52 -15.44
C LEU A 598 17.65 35.15 -14.75
N PHE A 599 18.78 35.17 -15.48
CA PHE A 599 20.04 34.55 -15.08
C PHE A 599 19.86 33.08 -14.67
N GLY A 600 19.17 32.33 -15.53
CA GLY A 600 18.91 30.90 -15.32
C GLY A 600 17.79 30.38 -16.20
N THR A 601 17.50 29.10 -16.04
CA THR A 601 16.44 28.40 -16.78
C THR A 601 15.22 28.12 -15.89
N MET A 602 14.04 28.10 -16.49
CA MET A 602 12.78 27.80 -15.80
C MET A 602 12.58 26.29 -15.66
N LYS A 603 12.15 25.84 -14.47
CA LYS A 603 11.74 24.42 -14.26
C LYS A 603 10.43 24.16 -15.03
N ARG A 604 10.45 23.25 -16.02
CA ARG A 604 9.23 22.80 -16.73
C ARG A 604 8.35 21.96 -15.78
N PRO A 605 6.99 22.06 -15.80
CA PRO A 605 6.14 22.70 -16.81
C PRO A 605 5.39 23.97 -16.31
N LEU A 606 5.77 24.55 -15.17
CA LEU A 606 4.93 25.54 -14.46
C LEU A 606 4.98 26.97 -15.05
N MET A 607 6.04 27.32 -15.79
CA MET A 607 6.19 28.61 -16.46
C MET A 607 6.67 28.41 -17.91
N THR A 608 5.81 28.74 -18.87
CA THR A 608 6.19 28.92 -20.28
C THR A 608 6.54 30.39 -20.52
N ASN A 609 7.30 30.70 -21.57
CA ASN A 609 7.60 32.10 -21.97
C ASN A 609 6.33 32.98 -22.04
N ARG A 610 5.18 32.36 -22.39
CA ARG A 610 3.85 32.99 -22.37
C ARG A 610 3.44 33.48 -20.99
N ARG A 611 3.62 32.66 -19.94
CA ARG A 611 3.27 33.02 -18.56
C ARG A 611 4.24 34.04 -17.97
N LEU A 612 5.50 34.04 -18.43
CA LEU A 612 6.49 35.02 -18.00
C LEU A 612 6.15 36.42 -18.50
N ALA A 613 5.82 36.56 -19.79
CA ALA A 613 5.48 37.85 -20.39
C ALA A 613 4.17 38.44 -19.83
N ALA A 614 3.23 37.58 -19.44
CA ALA A 614 1.94 37.98 -18.87
C ALA A 614 1.99 38.23 -17.35
N HIS A 615 3.11 37.96 -16.67
CA HIS A 615 3.14 38.00 -15.21
C HIS A 615 3.20 39.45 -14.69
N PRO A 616 2.33 39.86 -13.73
CA PRO A 616 2.23 41.25 -13.28
C PRO A 616 3.56 41.86 -12.81
N TYR A 617 4.37 41.06 -12.08
CA TYR A 617 5.70 41.49 -11.63
C TYR A 617 6.66 41.79 -12.79
N PHE A 618 6.69 40.95 -13.83
CA PHE A 618 7.54 41.17 -14.99
C PHE A 618 7.05 42.35 -15.82
N GLN A 619 5.73 42.53 -15.96
CA GLN A 619 5.15 43.71 -16.60
C GLN A 619 5.46 45.00 -15.85
N GLN A 620 5.56 44.96 -14.51
CA GLN A 620 6.01 46.10 -13.72
C GLN A 620 7.50 46.36 -13.94
N LEU A 621 8.33 45.33 -13.82
CA LEU A 621 9.77 45.42 -14.06
C LEU A 621 10.08 46.00 -15.45
N PHE A 622 9.41 45.52 -16.50
CA PHE A 622 9.62 46.03 -17.86
C PHE A 622 9.12 47.46 -18.05
N ARG A 623 8.16 47.93 -17.25
CA ARG A 623 7.71 49.32 -17.31
C ARG A 623 8.72 50.23 -16.61
N GLU A 624 9.21 49.82 -15.45
CA GLU A 624 10.19 50.58 -14.68
C GLU A 624 11.56 50.68 -15.38
N THR A 625 11.95 49.65 -16.13
CA THR A 625 13.23 49.63 -16.88
C THR A 625 13.12 50.16 -18.31
N GLY A 626 11.91 50.48 -18.77
CA GLY A 626 11.66 50.86 -20.17
C GLY A 626 11.72 49.70 -21.18
N LEU A 627 11.98 48.47 -20.75
CA LEU A 627 12.07 47.30 -21.63
C LEU A 627 10.75 46.92 -22.33
N SER A 628 9.61 47.41 -21.84
CA SER A 628 8.31 47.01 -22.41
C SER A 628 8.16 47.41 -23.87
N THR A 629 8.60 48.63 -24.22
CA THR A 629 8.55 49.13 -25.60
C THR A 629 9.59 48.44 -26.47
N ASP A 630 10.80 48.26 -25.94
CA ASP A 630 11.93 47.67 -26.67
C ASP A 630 11.67 46.20 -27.01
N LEU A 631 11.18 45.41 -26.04
CA LEU A 631 10.84 44.00 -26.26
C LEU A 631 9.59 43.82 -27.12
N TYR A 632 8.67 44.78 -27.10
CA TYR A 632 7.50 44.77 -27.96
C TYR A 632 7.88 45.04 -29.42
N ALA A 633 8.70 46.07 -29.69
CA ALA A 633 9.21 46.36 -31.02
C ALA A 633 10.00 45.16 -31.57
N MET A 634 10.90 44.61 -30.77
CA MET A 634 11.65 43.39 -31.10
C MET A 634 10.72 42.21 -31.41
N GLY A 635 9.68 42.00 -30.60
CA GLY A 635 8.71 40.93 -30.82
C GLY A 635 7.89 41.10 -32.10
N LEU A 636 7.58 42.35 -32.47
CA LEU A 636 6.82 42.68 -33.67
C LEU A 636 7.65 42.35 -34.92
N GLU A 637 8.92 42.76 -34.93
CA GLU A 637 9.86 42.49 -36.02
C GLU A 637 10.18 40.99 -36.14
N ILE A 638 10.27 40.25 -35.02
CA ILE A 638 10.37 38.78 -35.05
C ILE A 638 9.12 38.17 -35.70
N ALA A 639 7.92 38.66 -35.34
CA ALA A 639 6.68 38.14 -35.90
C ALA A 639 6.57 38.42 -37.40
N GLU A 640 6.91 39.64 -37.84
CA GLU A 640 6.88 40.04 -39.25
C GLU A 640 7.81 39.15 -40.09
N ASN A 641 9.09 39.07 -39.70
CA ASN A 641 10.07 38.23 -40.39
C ASN A 641 9.67 36.75 -40.38
N ALA A 642 9.14 36.24 -39.26
CA ALA A 642 8.73 34.84 -39.16
C ALA A 642 7.48 34.52 -40.00
N VAL A 643 6.49 35.41 -40.04
CA VAL A 643 5.30 35.20 -40.90
C VAL A 643 5.70 35.33 -42.36
N GLU A 644 6.49 36.32 -42.74
CA GLU A 644 6.96 36.51 -44.13
C GLU A 644 7.70 35.26 -44.63
N LEU A 645 8.69 34.78 -43.87
CA LEU A 645 9.54 33.66 -44.28
C LEU A 645 8.84 32.29 -44.29
N PHE A 646 7.77 32.10 -43.50
CA PHE A 646 7.20 30.77 -43.25
C PHE A 646 5.73 30.61 -43.65
N HIS A 647 5.03 31.67 -44.10
CA HIS A 647 3.59 31.57 -44.40
C HIS A 647 3.23 30.53 -45.46
N ASP A 648 4.10 30.33 -46.46
CA ASP A 648 3.87 29.39 -47.58
C ASP A 648 4.35 27.95 -47.31
N LEU A 649 4.92 27.68 -46.12
CA LEU A 649 5.49 26.38 -45.79
C LEU A 649 4.46 25.44 -45.13
N PRO A 650 4.45 24.15 -45.49
CA PRO A 650 3.55 23.19 -44.85
C PRO A 650 3.96 22.95 -43.37
N PRO A 651 3.01 22.60 -42.47
CA PRO A 651 3.27 22.53 -41.03
C PRO A 651 4.34 21.52 -40.58
N ASP A 652 4.63 20.51 -41.40
CA ASP A 652 5.63 19.47 -41.16
C ASP A 652 7.02 19.82 -41.77
N HIS A 653 7.17 21.02 -42.34
CA HIS A 653 8.42 21.45 -42.96
C HIS A 653 9.59 21.47 -41.95
N PRO A 654 10.77 20.91 -42.29
CA PRO A 654 11.91 20.83 -41.37
C PRO A 654 12.38 22.16 -40.77
N PHE A 655 12.18 23.28 -41.47
CA PHE A 655 12.55 24.61 -40.96
C PHE A 655 11.76 25.04 -39.72
N PHE A 656 10.54 24.53 -39.48
CA PHE A 656 9.83 24.77 -38.22
C PHE A 656 10.53 24.14 -37.01
N GLN A 657 11.37 23.12 -37.21
CA GLN A 657 12.18 22.55 -36.12
C GLN A 657 13.34 23.46 -35.71
N GLN A 658 13.73 24.41 -36.57
CA GLN A 658 14.79 25.37 -36.31
C GLN A 658 14.29 26.61 -35.56
N LEU A 659 12.99 26.93 -35.68
CA LEU A 659 12.30 27.98 -34.94
C LEU A 659 12.04 27.56 -33.48
N THR A 660 12.64 28.27 -32.54
CA THR A 660 12.49 27.98 -31.10
C THR A 660 11.40 28.79 -30.41
N PHE A 661 10.90 29.84 -31.07
CA PHE A 661 9.99 30.84 -30.52
C PHE A 661 8.55 30.73 -31.06
N MET A 662 8.32 29.96 -32.13
CA MET A 662 7.02 29.81 -32.80
C MET A 662 6.86 28.42 -33.41
N THR A 663 5.64 27.85 -33.34
CA THR A 663 5.27 26.60 -34.02
C THR A 663 4.51 26.88 -35.31
N ALA A 664 4.38 25.91 -36.21
CA ALA A 664 3.59 26.09 -37.45
C ALA A 664 2.15 26.54 -37.17
N ASP A 665 1.52 25.99 -36.12
CA ASP A 665 0.16 26.37 -35.70
C ASP A 665 0.04 27.83 -35.20
N ASP A 666 1.15 28.43 -34.77
CA ASP A 666 1.15 29.80 -34.27
C ASP A 666 1.16 30.82 -35.43
N ILE A 667 1.60 30.45 -36.65
CA ILE A 667 1.78 31.36 -37.79
C ILE A 667 0.48 32.09 -38.18
N PRO A 668 -0.67 31.41 -38.40
CA PRO A 668 -1.91 32.11 -38.76
C PRO A 668 -2.39 33.06 -37.66
N THR A 669 -2.11 32.71 -36.40
CA THR A 669 -2.46 33.55 -35.24
C THR A 669 -1.65 34.84 -35.24
N TYR A 670 -0.33 34.76 -35.46
CA TYR A 670 0.52 35.95 -35.54
C TYR A 670 0.26 36.75 -36.82
N GLN A 671 -0.10 36.12 -37.94
CA GLN A 671 -0.50 36.82 -39.16
C GLN A 671 -1.74 37.70 -38.92
N ALA A 672 -2.79 37.14 -38.28
CA ALA A 672 -3.97 37.91 -37.90
C ALA A 672 -3.66 39.01 -36.88
N LEU A 673 -2.76 38.73 -35.93
CA LEU A 673 -2.32 39.69 -34.92
C LEU A 673 -1.56 40.85 -35.56
N LEU A 674 -0.65 40.60 -36.50
CA LEU A 674 0.08 41.61 -37.26
C LEU A 674 -0.85 42.47 -38.10
N GLN A 675 -1.80 41.86 -38.84
CA GLN A 675 -2.82 42.61 -39.60
C GLN A 675 -3.63 43.56 -38.70
N LYS A 676 -3.97 43.13 -37.48
CA LYS A 676 -4.69 43.95 -36.51
C LYS A 676 -3.83 45.09 -35.92
N LEU A 677 -2.53 44.87 -35.79
CA LEU A 677 -1.58 45.80 -35.19
C LEU A 677 -0.91 46.74 -36.20
N GLN A 678 -1.15 46.57 -37.51
CA GLN A 678 -0.62 47.46 -38.56
C GLN A 678 -0.87 48.94 -38.20
N SER A 679 0.22 49.67 -37.94
CA SER A 679 0.27 51.10 -37.57
C SER A 679 -0.06 51.47 -36.11
N ARG A 680 -0.29 50.52 -35.20
CA ARG A 680 -0.57 50.80 -33.78
C ARG A 680 0.72 50.98 -32.98
N ARG A 681 0.82 52.06 -32.19
CA ARG A 681 1.92 52.24 -31.22
C ARG A 681 1.72 51.28 -30.04
N PHE A 682 2.78 51.04 -29.26
CA PHE A 682 2.73 50.21 -28.05
C PHE A 682 1.49 50.53 -27.18
N GLU A 683 1.13 51.80 -27.06
CA GLU A 683 0.01 52.33 -26.28
C GLU A 683 -1.38 51.87 -26.78
N ASP A 684 -1.52 51.53 -28.05
CA ASP A 684 -2.80 51.17 -28.70
C ASP A 684 -3.11 49.66 -28.67
N ALA A 685 -2.15 48.84 -28.24
CA ALA A 685 -2.31 47.40 -28.09
C ALA A 685 -2.86 47.04 -26.70
N THR A 686 -3.77 46.06 -26.66
CA THR A 686 -4.30 45.51 -25.39
C THR A 686 -3.19 44.80 -24.59
N PRO A 687 -3.31 44.68 -23.26
CA PRO A 687 -2.32 43.97 -22.44
C PRO A 687 -2.03 42.54 -22.91
N GLU A 688 -3.05 41.82 -23.39
CA GLU A 688 -2.95 40.47 -23.94
C GLU A 688 -2.15 40.45 -25.25
N GLU A 689 -2.39 41.40 -26.16
CA GLU A 689 -1.67 41.54 -27.42
C GLU A 689 -0.20 41.90 -27.17
N ARG A 690 0.06 42.84 -26.26
CA ARG A 690 1.44 43.20 -25.84
C ARG A 690 2.17 41.97 -25.31
N SER A 691 1.54 41.20 -24.43
CA SER A 691 2.15 39.99 -23.87
C SER A 691 2.38 38.91 -24.92
N ALA A 692 1.52 38.78 -25.93
CA ALA A 692 1.69 37.82 -27.00
C ALA A 692 2.89 38.16 -27.90
N ILE A 693 3.06 39.43 -28.25
CA ILE A 693 4.20 39.91 -29.05
C ILE A 693 5.51 39.83 -28.25
N ILE A 694 5.55 40.36 -27.02
CA ILE A 694 6.74 40.33 -26.16
C ILE A 694 7.24 38.90 -25.93
N ARG A 695 6.34 37.91 -25.86
CA ARG A 695 6.71 36.48 -25.71
C ARG A 695 7.74 36.03 -26.74
N LEU A 696 7.66 36.50 -27.99
CA LEU A 696 8.55 36.08 -29.07
C LEU A 696 9.99 36.50 -28.81
N SER A 697 10.21 37.68 -28.20
CA SER A 697 11.53 38.17 -27.84
C SER A 697 12.26 37.22 -26.86
N PHE A 698 11.54 36.57 -25.94
CA PHE A 698 12.16 35.77 -24.87
C PHE A 698 12.88 34.51 -25.33
N ALA A 699 12.51 33.93 -26.47
CA ALA A 699 13.19 32.77 -27.03
C ALA A 699 14.25 33.16 -28.09
N TYR A 700 14.46 34.45 -28.31
CA TYR A 700 15.39 34.95 -29.32
C TYR A 700 16.87 34.78 -28.91
N ILE A 701 17.69 34.32 -29.85
CA ILE A 701 19.16 34.20 -29.78
C ILE A 701 19.72 34.78 -31.08
N GLU A 702 20.43 35.90 -31.02
CA GLU A 702 20.91 36.63 -32.21
C GLU A 702 21.83 35.78 -33.11
N PRO A 703 22.87 35.09 -32.61
CA PRO A 703 23.71 34.23 -33.46
C PRO A 703 22.96 33.12 -34.21
N ARG A 704 21.80 32.69 -33.67
CA ARG A 704 20.97 31.61 -34.24
C ARG A 704 19.94 32.14 -35.24
N HIS A 705 19.30 33.27 -34.96
CA HIS A 705 18.18 33.77 -35.76
C HIS A 705 18.58 34.90 -36.72
N ARG A 706 19.62 35.68 -36.41
CA ARG A 706 20.28 36.66 -37.30
C ARG A 706 19.35 37.72 -37.90
N PHE A 707 18.49 38.31 -37.07
CA PHE A 707 17.60 39.40 -37.49
C PHE A 707 18.18 40.79 -37.18
N GLY A 708 19.31 40.89 -36.46
CA GLY A 708 19.97 42.17 -36.17
C GLY A 708 19.23 43.02 -35.14
N LEU A 709 18.49 42.39 -34.23
CA LEU A 709 17.52 43.07 -33.35
C LEU A 709 18.11 43.49 -32.00
N LEU A 710 19.22 42.89 -31.59
CA LEU A 710 19.86 43.17 -30.31
C LEU A 710 20.92 44.27 -30.43
N THR A 711 20.59 45.47 -29.97
CA THR A 711 21.55 46.58 -29.82
C THR A 711 22.30 46.48 -28.48
N ASN A 712 23.48 47.10 -28.38
CA ASN A 712 24.22 47.16 -27.11
C ASN A 712 23.40 47.81 -26.00
N GLU A 713 22.65 48.87 -26.31
CA GLU A 713 21.76 49.54 -25.36
C GLU A 713 20.67 48.59 -24.82
N LEU A 714 20.04 47.79 -25.70
CA LEU A 714 19.03 46.82 -25.29
C LEU A 714 19.63 45.70 -24.44
N MET A 715 20.81 45.19 -24.81
CA MET A 715 21.53 44.19 -24.01
C MET A 715 21.85 44.71 -22.60
N ASP A 716 22.33 45.95 -22.48
CA ASP A 716 22.61 46.58 -21.19
C ASP A 716 21.34 46.82 -20.36
N LYS A 717 20.23 47.22 -21.00
CA LYS A 717 18.93 47.33 -20.32
C LYS A 717 18.43 45.98 -19.80
N ILE A 718 18.60 44.88 -20.56
CA ILE A 718 18.24 43.53 -20.12
C ILE A 718 19.08 43.11 -18.90
N VAL A 719 20.38 43.37 -18.91
CA VAL A 719 21.27 43.09 -17.78
C VAL A 719 20.93 43.97 -16.57
N SER A 720 20.57 45.24 -16.77
CA SER A 720 20.11 46.13 -15.70
C SER A 720 18.79 45.65 -15.08
N ALA A 721 17.84 45.23 -15.91
CA ALA A 721 16.58 44.64 -15.46
C ALA A 721 16.80 43.33 -14.69
N ARG A 722 17.76 42.50 -15.10
CA ARG A 722 18.21 41.31 -14.33
C ARG A 722 18.68 41.72 -12.92
N LYS A 723 19.48 42.78 -12.80
CA LYS A 723 19.96 43.27 -11.48
C LYS A 723 18.80 43.69 -10.60
N GLN A 724 17.85 44.47 -11.14
CA GLN A 724 16.64 44.87 -10.40
C GLN A 724 15.76 43.68 -10.04
N PHE A 725 15.58 42.73 -10.96
CA PHE A 725 14.87 41.48 -10.72
C PHE A 725 15.43 40.75 -9.51
N HIS A 726 16.75 40.56 -9.43
CA HIS A 726 17.39 39.86 -8.30
C HIS A 726 17.53 40.71 -7.02
N ALA A 727 17.43 42.03 -7.13
CA ALA A 727 17.45 42.95 -5.98
C ALA A 727 16.08 43.03 -5.28
N GLN A 728 14.98 43.09 -6.04
CA GLN A 728 13.62 43.24 -5.51
C GLN A 728 12.90 41.89 -5.31
N ALA A 729 13.21 40.85 -6.11
CA ALA A 729 12.57 39.54 -5.97
C ALA A 729 13.30 38.61 -4.99
N VAL A 730 13.02 38.75 -3.69
CA VAL A 730 12.97 37.57 -2.82
C VAL A 730 11.73 37.59 -1.90
N PRO A 731 10.49 37.44 -2.43
CA PRO A 731 9.44 36.78 -1.66
C PRO A 731 9.84 35.32 -1.45
N CYS A 732 9.74 34.81 -0.22
CA CYS A 732 10.11 33.45 0.20
C CYS A 732 9.50 32.30 -0.65
N ALA A 733 8.51 32.57 -1.50
CA ALA A 733 7.83 31.59 -2.34
C ALA A 733 8.62 31.09 -3.58
N TYR A 734 9.70 31.76 -4.01
CA TYR A 734 10.37 31.46 -5.29
C TYR A 734 11.82 30.98 -5.18
N SER A 735 12.41 30.94 -3.99
CA SER A 735 13.80 30.48 -3.78
C SER A 735 14.02 29.01 -4.18
N GLY A 736 12.97 28.17 -4.20
CA GLY A 736 13.04 26.76 -4.60
C GLY A 736 12.74 26.48 -6.08
N ARG A 737 12.39 27.48 -6.90
CA ARG A 737 11.76 27.26 -8.24
C ARG A 737 12.59 27.67 -9.46
N SER A 738 13.71 28.39 -9.32
CA SER A 738 14.71 28.56 -10.40
C SER A 738 15.99 27.79 -10.07
N ARG A 739 16.65 27.18 -11.08
CA ARG A 739 18.01 26.65 -10.91
C ARG A 739 18.98 27.83 -11.07
N ARG A 740 19.55 28.31 -9.95
CA ARG A 740 20.51 29.42 -9.95
C ARG A 740 21.85 28.94 -10.50
N ALA A 741 22.44 29.71 -11.42
CA ALA A 741 23.71 29.36 -12.05
C ALA A 741 24.92 29.49 -11.10
N ASP A 742 24.81 30.30 -10.04
CA ASP A 742 25.88 30.45 -9.06
C ASP A 742 25.35 30.72 -7.64
N ARG A 743 25.70 29.87 -6.68
CA ARG A 743 25.39 30.03 -5.25
C ARG A 743 26.57 30.63 -4.47
N ALA A 744 27.76 30.71 -5.07
CA ALA A 744 29.01 31.05 -4.37
C ALA A 744 29.12 32.56 -4.02
N LEU A 745 28.54 33.45 -4.82
CA LEU A 745 28.67 34.91 -4.65
C LEU A 745 27.90 35.50 -3.45
N ARG A 746 26.94 34.77 -2.84
CA ARG A 746 26.17 35.30 -1.69
C ARG A 746 26.79 35.06 -0.30
N ARG A 747 27.79 34.18 -0.15
CA ARG A 747 28.38 33.91 1.18
C ARG A 747 29.31 35.00 1.69
N ARG A 748 29.79 35.93 0.85
CA ARG A 748 30.66 37.03 1.29
C ARG A 748 29.94 38.30 1.77
N ALA A 749 28.63 38.42 1.57
CA ALA A 749 27.87 39.65 1.90
C ALA A 749 26.89 39.52 3.09
N LEU A 750 26.80 38.35 3.73
CA LEU A 750 25.82 38.07 4.81
C LEU A 750 26.46 37.80 6.19
N HIS A 751 27.67 38.31 6.43
CA HIS A 751 28.26 38.43 7.77
C HIS A 751 28.18 39.89 8.27
N ALA A 752 26.98 40.46 8.28
CA ALA A 752 26.64 41.63 9.07
C ALA A 752 25.11 41.71 9.13
N VAL A 753 24.56 42.10 10.28
CA VAL A 753 23.13 42.22 10.60
C VAL A 753 22.49 40.93 11.15
N SER A 754 22.79 40.69 12.43
CA SER A 754 21.93 39.98 13.37
C SER A 754 20.90 40.95 13.96
N GLN A 755 19.60 40.66 13.85
CA GLN A 755 18.57 40.69 14.92
C GLN A 755 17.12 40.65 14.38
N PRO A 756 16.13 40.28 15.23
CA PRO A 756 14.97 39.46 14.88
C PRO A 756 13.67 40.26 14.71
N ASP A 757 12.59 39.51 14.49
CA ASP A 757 11.16 39.89 14.46
C ASP A 757 10.55 40.22 13.10
N GLY A 758 9.56 39.40 12.75
CA GLY A 758 8.77 39.51 11.53
C GLY A 758 7.94 38.27 11.28
N GLN A 759 6.96 38.02 12.15
CA GLN A 759 5.93 36.99 11.98
C GLN A 759 5.20 37.19 10.65
N CYS A 760 5.20 36.19 9.78
CA CYS A 760 4.29 36.09 8.65
C CYS A 760 3.37 34.88 8.86
N ALA A 761 2.09 35.18 9.02
CA ALA A 761 1.03 34.26 9.37
C ALA A 761 0.84 33.16 8.31
N LEU A 762 0.92 31.91 8.79
CA LEU A 762 0.38 30.73 8.12
C LEU A 762 -1.15 30.75 8.26
N TRP A 763 -1.86 30.62 7.15
CA TRP A 763 -3.22 30.06 7.17
C TRP A 763 -3.31 28.80 6.31
N PRO A 764 -4.13 27.82 6.75
CA PRO A 764 -3.87 26.42 6.51
C PRO A 764 -4.76 25.87 5.39
N TYR A 765 -4.19 25.07 4.50
CA TYR A 765 -4.98 24.08 3.77
C TYR A 765 -4.54 22.68 4.15
N ARG A 766 -5.52 21.96 4.69
CA ARG A 766 -5.49 20.57 5.16
C ARG A 766 -4.80 19.64 4.18
N LEU A 767 -3.80 18.94 4.70
CA LEU A 767 -3.37 17.63 4.21
C LEU A 767 -4.49 16.62 4.46
N SER A 768 -5.19 16.22 3.40
CA SER A 768 -5.84 14.92 3.34
C SER A 768 -4.94 13.98 2.55
N ALA A 769 -4.30 13.05 3.25
CA ALA A 769 -3.62 11.93 2.65
C ALA A 769 -4.61 11.04 1.89
N GLY A 770 -4.17 10.47 0.77
CA GLY A 770 -4.70 9.23 0.22
C GLY A 770 -5.55 9.35 -1.05
N ARG A 771 -4.89 9.36 -2.21
CA ARG A 771 -5.31 8.55 -3.38
C ARG A 771 -4.18 8.46 -4.39
N ARG A 772 -3.60 7.25 -4.50
CA ARG A 772 -2.69 6.85 -5.59
C ARG A 772 -3.43 7.01 -6.92
N LEU A 773 -2.92 7.85 -7.81
CA LEU A 773 -3.31 7.88 -9.21
C LEU A 773 -2.43 6.86 -9.97
N ARG A 774 -3.10 5.94 -10.68
CA ARG A 774 -2.49 5.00 -11.64
C ARG A 774 -1.83 5.77 -12.78
N PRO A 775 -0.75 5.25 -13.41
CA PRO A 775 -0.26 5.78 -14.67
C PRO A 775 -1.16 5.31 -15.82
N HIS A 776 -1.60 6.25 -16.65
CA HIS A 776 -2.26 6.00 -17.93
C HIS A 776 -1.16 5.86 -19.01
N PRO A 777 -1.20 4.84 -19.89
CA PRO A 777 -0.30 4.77 -21.04
C PRO A 777 -0.80 5.73 -22.13
N ARG A 778 0.08 6.60 -22.65
CA ARG A 778 -0.18 7.39 -23.85
C ARG A 778 0.46 6.74 -25.07
N HIS A 779 -0.40 6.47 -26.04
CA HIS A 779 -0.10 6.13 -27.42
C HIS A 779 0.99 7.00 -28.04
N HIS A 780 1.99 6.36 -28.65
CA HIS A 780 2.74 6.92 -29.77
C HIS A 780 2.43 6.08 -31.01
N GLY A 781 1.56 6.62 -31.87
CA GLY A 781 1.49 6.23 -33.28
C GLY A 781 2.51 7.05 -34.05
N ARG A 782 3.54 6.39 -34.59
CA ARG A 782 4.36 6.92 -35.70
C ARG A 782 4.39 5.87 -36.79
N THR A 783 3.62 6.14 -37.83
CA THR A 783 3.65 5.53 -39.15
C THR A 783 4.98 5.83 -39.84
N LEU A 784 5.74 4.80 -40.20
CA LEU A 784 6.77 4.82 -41.22
C LEU A 784 6.24 4.05 -42.43
N ARG A 785 6.15 4.74 -43.58
CA ARG A 785 5.79 4.20 -44.89
C ARG A 785 7.02 4.35 -45.81
N ARG A 786 7.47 3.25 -46.40
CA ARG A 786 8.21 3.06 -47.67
C ARG A 786 8.55 1.56 -47.70
N THR A 787 8.18 0.76 -48.70
CA THR A 787 8.33 0.89 -50.15
C THR A 787 7.40 -0.11 -50.88
N ARG A 788 6.95 0.24 -52.09
CA ARG A 788 6.37 -0.69 -53.08
C ARG A 788 7.47 -1.19 -54.04
N PRO A 789 7.32 -2.38 -54.66
CA PRO A 789 8.28 -2.95 -55.60
C PRO A 789 8.06 -2.46 -57.04
N LEU A 790 9.12 -2.42 -57.83
CA LEU A 790 9.10 -2.37 -59.29
C LEU A 790 10.13 -3.39 -59.81
N ARG A 791 9.60 -4.36 -60.58
CA ARG A 791 10.24 -5.44 -61.37
C ARG A 791 10.90 -6.59 -60.61
#